data_AF-A0A8K1FDZ6-F1
#
_entry.id   AF-A0A8K1FDZ6-F1
#
_cell.length_a   1.000
_cell.length_b   1.000
_cell.length_c   1.000
_cell.angle_alpha   90.00
_cell.angle_beta   90.00
_cell.angle_gamma   90.00
#
_symmetry.space_group_name_H-M   'P 1'
#
loop_
_entity.id
_entity.type
_entity.pdbx_description
1 polymer ?
#
loop_
_entity_poly.entity_id
_entity_poly.type
_entity_poly.pdbx_seq_one_letter_code
_entity_poly.pdbx_strand_id
1 'polypeptide(L)'
;MEHVEEEATLRALLSFLDSVEGNALVDPSLSPDASDQSPMVSPKHSPTIETRVPKKKRRNRLKVEIDDLREQARELETQLAFLRSHRGQANAQSVAVSSTSSEMVGMWKNVAARQFLQRQEAQLLNANLRDMVATKAKILDSITRLTQRGGILSKSQMEQANSILRSFQDWKPSWISTKYTHLMAIVEAMYEHRDFAFPVDMFAPGDLHCVQEQGVSPRNEPVFLNVYHGFLTPLEYHAAADVIANVLGGPTRVITRGHHNEDVWEHGVSMTVSSANWPEVCHQVITGRRFAVNNRHLILLAGETYASPSVPYIFRYEKWIEIAPFAKGTEHLQKDLARIAGVSNKTDLFKLSGDLSPIGHKFLVEARVNAGMKNVSTNAFYIGPGSLVLPDKSIYLDNATFAAVEPFCRKYISTILTLASNSSDNQSHPNNTSNTTEAEDAIINIEKSLATILPTGEEEGIVNIYNPVKYSDAIKEWPLTFGALADGIRLTELSSLNDTSNVIVTTPAYFDRAEKLVDIIDVKDLKIYLTFLYLNSCVSYLGQPFLDARFEFFEKNLSGSLAMPPRERTCTEAQITFFPVLVGEYYAQKMFDASREEYANLLVASLDSAMADHIAKLDWLDDQTRAKAEEKLKMITNHVGRSTQKKNYPFTLTRDDYLLNVLTIKNNDWAESLQKIGQEVDRTEWILSGATVGAYYTPTLNQIIFPAAIWQPPFYRNDSHPVQNFGAIGVLVGHEITHGFDSNGRLFDGEGKQANWWTNETALEFATRAECMMEQYSSFTVTGSNGTPISNVNGNLTISENIADNGGLGLAFDAYHAWAKSNGSFDSHGVADDEVDKLFFISLGQCGAPAFVIAMPSSSCWLTCTRLHTGVWTALP
;
A
#
# COMPACT_ATOMS: atom_id res chain seq x y z
N MET A 1 -8.93 39.79 33.71
CA MET A 1 -7.78 40.35 32.96
C MET A 1 -7.73 39.74 31.57
N GLU A 2 -7.76 38.41 31.42
CA GLU A 2 -7.70 37.73 30.11
C GLU A 2 -8.82 38.13 29.11
N HIS A 3 -10.08 38.31 29.57
CA HIS A 3 -11.16 38.79 28.69
C HIS A 3 -10.97 40.21 28.15
N VAL A 4 -10.12 41.01 28.78
CA VAL A 4 -9.85 42.40 28.38
C VAL A 4 -8.85 42.42 27.21
N GLU A 5 -7.96 41.43 27.10
CA GLU A 5 -6.90 41.40 26.08
C GLU A 5 -7.43 41.02 24.68
N GLU A 6 -8.39 40.07 24.59
CA GLU A 6 -8.95 39.63 23.31
C GLU A 6 -9.80 40.73 22.65
N GLU A 7 -10.65 41.39 23.45
CA GLU A 7 -11.53 42.46 22.98
C GLU A 7 -10.75 43.76 22.75
N ALA A 8 -9.70 44.03 23.54
CA ALA A 8 -8.79 45.15 23.28
C ALA A 8 -8.02 44.97 21.95
N THR A 9 -7.62 43.75 21.61
CA THR A 9 -6.89 43.46 20.37
C THR A 9 -7.76 43.67 19.13
N LEU A 10 -9.02 43.21 19.15
CA LEU A 10 -9.98 43.44 18.06
C LEU A 10 -10.38 44.92 17.94
N ARG A 11 -10.60 45.61 19.06
CA ARG A 11 -10.87 47.06 19.06
C ARG A 11 -9.67 47.86 18.56
N ALA A 12 -8.44 47.45 18.90
CA ALA A 12 -7.22 48.08 18.40
C ALA A 12 -7.08 47.89 16.87
N LEU A 13 -7.43 46.72 16.34
CA LEU A 13 -7.47 46.45 14.91
C LEU A 13 -8.49 47.34 14.20
N LEU A 14 -9.74 47.39 14.68
CA LEU A 14 -10.77 48.23 14.07
C LEU A 14 -10.40 49.72 14.12
N SER A 15 -9.87 50.20 15.25
CA SER A 15 -9.38 51.58 15.39
C SER A 15 -8.21 51.90 14.45
N PHE A 16 -7.30 50.93 14.23
CA PHE A 16 -6.23 51.06 13.25
C PHE A 16 -6.77 51.16 11.82
N LEU A 17 -7.73 50.31 11.44
CA LEU A 17 -8.35 50.34 10.11
C LEU A 17 -9.06 51.68 9.84
N ASP A 18 -9.73 52.24 10.84
CA ASP A 18 -10.36 53.56 10.76
C ASP A 18 -9.33 54.69 10.56
N SER A 19 -8.16 54.61 11.23
CA SER A 19 -7.04 55.54 11.04
C SER A 19 -6.47 55.48 9.62
N VAL A 20 -6.34 54.28 9.05
CA VAL A 20 -5.81 54.08 7.69
C VAL A 20 -6.79 54.59 6.64
N GLU A 21 -8.09 54.38 6.82
CA GLU A 21 -9.12 54.91 5.92
C GLU A 21 -9.19 56.45 5.95
N GLY A 22 -9.09 57.06 7.14
CA GLY A 22 -9.08 58.51 7.32
C GLY A 22 -7.95 59.23 6.56
N ASN A 23 -6.73 58.67 6.57
CA ASN A 23 -5.58 59.24 5.85
C ASN A 23 -5.63 59.00 4.33
N ALA A 24 -6.34 57.96 3.86
CA ALA A 24 -6.52 57.70 2.43
C ALA A 24 -7.46 58.71 1.73
N LEU A 25 -8.29 59.41 2.52
CA LEU A 25 -9.34 60.34 2.07
C LEU A 25 -8.97 61.83 2.15
N VAL A 26 -7.82 62.20 2.75
CA VAL A 26 -7.38 63.61 2.79
C VAL A 26 -6.81 64.03 1.42
N ASP A 27 -7.33 65.14 0.89
CA ASP A 27 -6.94 65.75 -0.38
C ASP A 27 -5.77 66.73 -0.19
N PRO A 28 -4.57 66.50 -0.74
CA PRO A 28 -3.49 67.47 -0.68
C PRO A 28 -3.70 68.68 -1.59
N SER A 29 -4.76 68.71 -2.41
CA SER A 29 -5.03 69.80 -3.36
C SER A 29 -5.87 70.95 -2.79
N LEU A 30 -6.16 70.95 -1.48
CA LEU A 30 -6.73 72.10 -0.78
C LEU A 30 -5.67 72.75 0.13
N SER A 31 -4.67 73.37 -0.50
CA SER A 31 -3.97 74.52 0.06
C SER A 31 -3.63 75.47 -1.11
N PRO A 32 -4.10 76.73 -1.11
CA PRO A 32 -3.87 77.66 -2.20
C PRO A 32 -2.55 78.39 -1.99
N ASP A 33 -1.57 78.22 -2.88
CA ASP A 33 -0.75 79.34 -3.35
C ASP A 33 0.28 78.95 -4.43
N ALA A 34 0.45 79.93 -5.34
CA ALA A 34 1.52 80.18 -6.29
C ALA A 34 1.48 79.53 -7.70
N SER A 35 1.37 80.46 -8.64
CA SER A 35 1.16 80.39 -10.10
C SER A 35 2.41 80.13 -10.96
N ASP A 36 2.20 79.26 -11.95
CA ASP A 36 2.52 79.36 -13.38
C ASP A 36 3.54 80.42 -13.90
N GLN A 37 4.61 79.95 -14.54
CA GLN A 37 5.16 80.51 -15.79
C GLN A 37 5.80 79.41 -16.67
N SER A 38 5.40 79.39 -17.93
CA SER A 38 5.84 78.55 -19.08
C SER A 38 6.73 79.38 -20.05
N PRO A 39 7.17 78.95 -21.27
CA PRO A 39 7.54 77.62 -21.82
C PRO A 39 8.81 77.62 -22.77
N MET A 40 9.15 76.43 -23.31
CA MET A 40 9.51 76.08 -24.71
C MET A 40 10.88 75.40 -25.05
N VAL A 41 10.75 74.13 -25.54
CA VAL A 41 11.40 73.47 -26.74
C VAL A 41 12.92 73.17 -26.68
N SER A 42 13.55 72.05 -27.12
CA SER A 42 13.34 70.62 -27.51
C SER A 42 14.74 70.06 -27.95
N PRO A 43 14.98 68.80 -28.43
CA PRO A 43 14.68 67.46 -27.89
C PRO A 43 15.86 66.41 -27.98
N LYS A 44 15.61 65.23 -27.36
CA LYS A 44 16.01 63.82 -27.74
C LYS A 44 16.98 63.06 -26.81
N HIS A 45 16.44 62.09 -26.05
CA HIS A 45 16.62 60.62 -26.22
C HIS A 45 15.71 59.85 -25.23
N SER A 46 15.15 58.69 -25.62
CA SER A 46 14.26 57.81 -24.83
C SER A 46 14.88 56.39 -24.74
N PRO A 47 14.58 55.56 -23.71
CA PRO A 47 13.35 54.74 -23.74
C PRO A 47 12.62 54.51 -22.39
N THR A 48 11.36 54.05 -22.53
CA THR A 48 10.52 53.24 -21.61
C THR A 48 10.01 53.82 -20.28
N ILE A 49 8.78 54.33 -20.35
CA ILE A 49 7.87 54.63 -19.23
C ILE A 49 7.19 53.32 -18.81
N GLU A 50 7.50 52.84 -17.60
CA GLU A 50 6.61 51.94 -16.86
C GLU A 50 5.27 52.62 -16.62
N THR A 51 4.18 51.93 -16.95
CA THR A 51 2.82 52.37 -16.70
C THR A 51 2.55 52.52 -15.20
N ARG A 52 2.60 53.75 -14.68
CA ARG A 52 2.08 54.11 -13.35
C ARG A 52 0.59 53.73 -13.26
N VAL A 53 0.26 52.78 -12.40
CA VAL A 53 -1.14 52.50 -12.03
C VAL A 53 -1.78 53.79 -11.48
N PRO A 54 -2.95 54.23 -11.98
CA PRO A 54 -3.57 55.47 -11.54
C PRO A 54 -3.84 55.47 -10.03
N LYS A 55 -3.54 56.56 -9.32
CA LYS A 55 -3.74 56.70 -7.85
C LYS A 55 -5.15 56.27 -7.38
N LYS A 56 -6.17 56.47 -8.23
CA LYS A 56 -7.57 56.04 -8.00
C LYS A 56 -7.74 54.51 -7.94
N LYS A 57 -7.01 53.75 -8.77
CA LYS A 57 -7.03 52.27 -8.77
C LYS A 57 -6.36 51.69 -7.51
N ARG A 58 -5.32 52.37 -7.01
CA ARG A 58 -4.62 52.00 -5.76
C ARG A 58 -5.47 52.25 -4.51
N ARG A 59 -6.21 53.38 -4.48
CA ARG A 59 -7.20 53.69 -3.42
C ARG A 59 -8.36 52.70 -3.39
N ASN A 60 -8.93 52.34 -4.55
CA ASN A 60 -10.04 51.38 -4.58
C ASN A 60 -9.63 49.97 -4.13
N ARG A 61 -8.41 49.51 -4.47
CA ARG A 61 -7.89 48.23 -3.98
C ARG A 61 -7.64 48.23 -2.47
N LEU A 62 -7.09 49.33 -1.94
CA LEU A 62 -6.88 49.48 -0.49
C LEU A 62 -8.20 49.48 0.29
N LYS A 63 -9.23 50.14 -0.25
CA LYS A 63 -10.57 50.15 0.35
C LYS A 63 -11.17 48.74 0.43
N VAL A 64 -11.07 47.96 -0.66
CA VAL A 64 -11.54 46.56 -0.68
C VAL A 64 -10.81 45.69 0.35
N GLU A 65 -9.51 45.89 0.52
CA GLU A 65 -8.69 45.13 1.49
C GLU A 65 -9.01 45.52 2.94
N ILE A 66 -9.34 46.79 3.21
CA ILE A 66 -9.81 47.26 4.52
C ILE A 66 -11.22 46.72 4.83
N ASP A 67 -12.12 46.72 3.84
CA ASP A 67 -13.48 46.19 4.01
C ASP A 67 -13.48 44.68 4.26
N ASP A 68 -12.59 43.92 3.59
CA ASP A 68 -12.36 42.50 3.84
C ASP A 68 -11.81 42.23 5.25
N LEU A 69 -10.85 43.04 5.72
CA LEU A 69 -10.33 42.95 7.09
C LEU A 69 -11.39 43.25 8.16
N ARG A 70 -12.29 44.20 7.91
CA ARG A 70 -13.42 44.48 8.80
C ARG A 70 -14.39 43.30 8.86
N GLU A 71 -14.64 42.65 7.74
CA GLU A 71 -15.53 41.49 7.69
C GLU A 71 -14.94 40.30 8.44
N GLN A 72 -13.64 40.04 8.25
CA GLN A 72 -12.93 38.99 8.98
C GLN A 72 -12.89 39.26 10.49
N ALA A 73 -12.74 40.52 10.91
CA ALA A 73 -12.82 40.89 12.33
C ALA A 73 -14.22 40.66 12.92
N ARG A 74 -15.29 41.00 12.19
CA ARG A 74 -16.68 40.74 12.60
C ARG A 74 -17.02 39.26 12.69
N GLU A 75 -16.50 38.47 11.75
CA GLU A 75 -16.65 37.00 11.77
C GLU A 75 -16.00 36.42 13.03
N LEU A 76 -14.79 36.87 13.36
CA LEU A 76 -14.08 36.45 14.57
C LEU A 76 -14.84 36.85 15.86
N GLU A 77 -15.43 38.05 15.91
CA GLU A 77 -16.30 38.49 17.00
C GLU A 77 -17.53 37.60 17.16
N THR A 78 -18.14 37.18 16.04
CA THR A 78 -19.32 36.30 16.02
C THR A 78 -18.96 34.90 16.52
N GLN A 79 -17.84 34.34 16.06
CA GLN A 79 -17.32 33.06 16.53
C GLN A 79 -16.99 33.10 18.04
N LEU A 80 -16.38 34.19 18.52
CA LEU A 80 -16.14 34.40 19.95
C LEU A 80 -17.45 34.50 20.75
N ALA A 81 -18.48 35.18 20.23
CA ALA A 81 -19.78 35.27 20.87
C ALA A 81 -20.50 33.91 20.95
N PHE A 82 -20.40 33.08 19.90
CA PHE A 82 -20.90 31.71 19.90
C PHE A 82 -20.26 30.86 20.99
N LEU A 83 -18.93 30.93 21.13
CA LEU A 83 -18.20 30.19 22.18
C LEU A 83 -18.58 30.66 23.58
N ARG A 84 -18.85 31.96 23.76
CA ARG A 84 -19.29 32.53 25.05
C ARG A 84 -20.68 32.02 25.46
N SER A 85 -21.63 31.93 24.52
CA SER A 85 -22.99 31.47 24.83
C SER A 85 -23.04 30.00 25.25
N HIS A 86 -22.17 29.16 24.66
CA HIS A 86 -22.06 27.73 25.00
C HIS A 86 -21.52 27.50 26.42
N ARG A 87 -20.62 28.37 26.92
CA ARG A 87 -20.14 28.33 28.32
C ARG A 87 -21.25 28.58 29.34
N GLY A 88 -22.21 29.44 29.00
CA GLY A 88 -23.38 29.73 29.86
C GLY A 88 -24.32 28.54 30.03
N GLN A 89 -24.42 27.68 29.02
CA GLN A 89 -25.25 26.47 29.03
C GLN A 89 -24.56 25.29 29.73
N ALA A 90 -23.24 25.13 29.56
CA ALA A 90 -22.47 24.05 30.19
C ALA A 90 -22.46 24.11 31.73
N ASN A 91 -22.54 25.31 32.32
CA ASN A 91 -22.60 25.49 33.77
C ASN A 91 -23.99 25.26 34.39
N ALA A 92 -25.06 25.21 33.57
CA ALA A 92 -26.44 25.06 34.05
C ALA A 92 -26.92 23.59 34.13
N GLN A 93 -26.14 22.64 33.61
CA GLN A 93 -26.48 21.22 33.63
C GLN A 93 -25.66 20.44 34.67
N SER A 94 -25.93 20.68 35.95
CA SER A 94 -25.57 19.74 37.02
C SER A 94 -26.77 19.49 37.93
N VAL A 95 -27.55 18.46 37.61
CA VAL A 95 -28.60 17.95 38.50
C VAL A 95 -28.14 16.61 39.05
N ALA A 96 -28.05 16.54 40.38
CA ALA A 96 -27.72 15.32 41.12
C ALA A 96 -28.87 14.32 41.04
N VAL A 97 -28.58 13.05 40.75
CA VAL A 97 -29.54 11.95 40.84
C VAL A 97 -28.98 10.88 41.78
N SER A 98 -29.76 10.52 42.80
CA SER A 98 -29.46 9.46 43.76
C SER A 98 -30.10 8.12 43.36
N SER A 99 -29.60 7.06 43.98
CA SER A 99 -29.66 5.63 43.65
C SER A 99 -31.03 4.91 43.72
N THR A 100 -31.25 3.90 42.85
CA THR A 100 -31.50 2.47 43.19
C THR A 100 -31.59 1.57 41.94
N SER A 101 -31.51 0.24 42.12
CA SER A 101 -30.94 -0.76 41.20
C SER A 101 -31.89 -1.44 40.17
N SER A 102 -32.96 -0.79 39.70
CA SER A 102 -33.83 -1.39 38.66
C SER A 102 -33.96 -0.58 37.36
N GLU A 103 -33.13 0.43 37.13
CA GLU A 103 -33.17 1.27 35.91
C GLU A 103 -31.86 1.28 35.11
N MET A 104 -31.04 0.21 35.15
CA MET A 104 -29.75 0.22 34.44
C MET A 104 -29.89 0.46 32.93
N VAL A 105 -30.86 -0.17 32.25
CA VAL A 105 -31.04 0.02 30.79
C VAL A 105 -31.46 1.45 30.42
N GLY A 106 -32.27 2.10 31.25
CA GLY A 106 -32.64 3.51 31.08
C GLY A 106 -31.46 4.44 31.37
N MET A 107 -30.63 4.10 32.35
CA MET A 107 -29.41 4.83 32.69
C MET A 107 -28.37 4.75 31.56
N TRP A 108 -28.16 3.56 30.98
CA TRP A 108 -27.22 3.36 29.85
C TRP A 108 -27.68 4.05 28.57
N LYS A 109 -28.98 4.05 28.25
CA LYS A 109 -29.53 4.82 27.11
C LYS A 109 -29.36 6.32 27.32
N ASN A 110 -29.59 6.82 28.53
CA ASN A 110 -29.39 8.23 28.87
C ASN A 110 -27.90 8.62 28.93
N VAL A 111 -27.00 7.70 29.24
CA VAL A 111 -25.55 7.93 29.18
C VAL A 111 -25.07 7.92 27.73
N ALA A 112 -25.50 6.96 26.91
CA ALA A 112 -25.17 6.89 25.48
C ALA A 112 -25.71 8.10 24.71
N ALA A 113 -26.96 8.53 24.98
CA ALA A 113 -27.53 9.74 24.40
C ALA A 113 -26.76 11.00 24.84
N ARG A 114 -26.38 11.10 26.11
CA ARG A 114 -25.53 12.21 26.61
C ARG A 114 -24.14 12.20 25.99
N GLN A 115 -23.53 11.03 25.82
CA GLN A 115 -22.22 10.91 25.16
C GLN A 115 -22.30 11.23 23.66
N PHE A 116 -23.39 10.86 22.98
CA PHE A 116 -23.62 11.21 21.59
C PHE A 116 -23.79 12.73 21.41
N LEU A 117 -24.58 13.37 22.28
CA LEU A 117 -24.73 14.84 22.32
C LEU A 117 -23.40 15.53 22.64
N GLN A 118 -22.64 15.04 23.62
CA GLN A 118 -21.31 15.60 23.95
C GLN A 118 -20.30 15.43 22.81
N ARG A 119 -20.37 14.34 22.03
CA ARG A 119 -19.51 14.15 20.84
C ARG A 119 -19.88 15.12 19.72
N GLN A 120 -21.16 15.30 19.44
CA GLN A 120 -21.67 16.28 18.47
C GLN A 120 -21.27 17.71 18.87
N GLU A 121 -21.41 18.06 20.15
CA GLU A 121 -21.01 19.35 20.70
C GLU A 121 -19.49 19.58 20.60
N ALA A 122 -18.68 18.56 20.92
CA ALA A 122 -17.23 18.64 20.80
C ALA A 122 -16.76 18.77 19.34
N GLN A 123 -17.45 18.12 18.40
CA GLN A 123 -17.18 18.25 16.97
C GLN A 123 -17.52 19.66 16.46
N LEU A 124 -18.66 20.21 16.85
CA LEU A 124 -19.07 21.57 16.52
C LEU A 124 -18.11 22.61 17.10
N LEU A 125 -17.65 22.40 18.34
CA LEU A 125 -16.66 23.25 19.00
C LEU A 125 -15.30 23.21 18.30
N ASN A 126 -14.84 22.02 17.90
CA ASN A 126 -13.58 21.85 17.17
C ASN A 126 -13.63 22.46 15.76
N ALA A 127 -14.77 22.39 15.07
CA ALA A 127 -14.97 23.03 13.78
C ALA A 127 -14.86 24.57 13.91
N ASN A 128 -15.60 25.17 14.85
CA ASN A 128 -15.54 26.61 15.12
C ASN A 128 -14.13 27.08 15.53
N LEU A 129 -13.40 26.28 16.31
CA LEU A 129 -12.00 26.56 16.66
C LEU A 129 -11.08 26.60 15.44
N ARG A 130 -11.23 25.66 14.51
CA ARG A 130 -10.43 25.62 13.27
C ARG A 130 -10.73 26.84 12.40
N ASP A 131 -12.00 27.22 12.29
CA ASP A 131 -12.43 28.38 11.52
C ASP A 131 -11.92 29.69 12.13
N MET A 132 -11.89 29.79 13.46
CA MET A 132 -11.25 30.92 14.16
C MET A 132 -9.75 31.02 13.88
N VAL A 133 -9.01 29.90 13.90
CA VAL A 133 -7.57 29.88 13.59
C VAL A 133 -7.34 30.29 12.13
N ALA A 134 -8.15 29.78 11.20
CA ALA A 134 -8.07 30.16 9.80
C ALA A 134 -8.38 31.66 9.58
N THR A 135 -9.38 32.19 10.28
CA THR A 135 -9.75 33.61 10.21
C THR A 135 -8.67 34.50 10.81
N LYS A 136 -8.06 34.09 11.93
CA LYS A 136 -6.89 34.75 12.53
C LYS A 136 -5.70 34.80 11.58
N ALA A 137 -5.41 33.69 10.87
CA ALA A 137 -4.33 33.64 9.89
C ALA A 137 -4.57 34.58 8.71
N LYS A 138 -5.82 34.69 8.21
CA LYS A 138 -6.20 35.64 7.16
C LYS A 138 -6.00 37.09 7.59
N ILE A 139 -6.39 37.44 8.82
CA ILE A 139 -6.17 38.76 9.40
C ILE A 139 -4.66 39.08 9.48
N LEU A 140 -3.85 38.13 9.97
CA LEU A 140 -2.41 38.29 10.11
C LEU A 140 -1.73 38.54 8.75
N ASP A 141 -2.06 37.72 7.76
CA ASP A 141 -1.55 37.78 6.40
C ASP A 141 -1.96 39.10 5.69
N SER A 142 -3.20 39.54 5.88
CA SER A 142 -3.69 40.82 5.35
C SER A 142 -3.04 42.03 6.01
N ILE A 143 -2.81 42.05 7.32
CA ILE A 143 -2.07 43.12 8.00
C ILE A 143 -0.59 43.12 7.56
N THR A 144 0.00 41.93 7.37
CA THR A 144 1.38 41.77 6.86
C THR A 144 1.50 42.34 5.45
N ARG A 145 0.55 42.06 4.55
CA ARG A 145 0.52 42.67 3.20
C ARG A 145 0.36 44.19 3.24
N LEU A 146 -0.48 44.71 4.13
CA LEU A 146 -0.67 46.15 4.30
C LEU A 146 0.61 46.85 4.77
N THR A 147 1.39 46.21 5.65
CA THR A 147 2.65 46.75 6.19
C THR A 147 3.82 46.63 5.21
N GLN A 148 3.87 45.56 4.40
CA GLN A 148 4.93 45.35 3.39
C GLN A 148 4.82 46.27 2.17
N ARG A 149 3.63 46.82 1.87
CA ARG A 149 3.42 47.77 0.76
C ARG A 149 3.83 49.19 1.17
N GLY A 150 5.14 49.45 1.17
CA GLY A 150 5.72 50.75 1.51
C GLY A 150 5.09 51.94 0.78
N GLY A 151 4.85 53.03 1.52
CA GLY A 151 4.44 54.34 0.99
C GLY A 151 2.94 54.69 1.12
N ILE A 152 2.15 53.94 1.89
CA ILE A 152 0.72 54.23 2.15
C ILE A 152 0.46 54.59 3.64
N LEU A 153 1.18 53.96 4.56
CA LEU A 153 1.03 54.17 6.01
C LEU A 153 2.04 55.19 6.54
N SER A 154 1.62 56.07 7.46
CA SER A 154 2.56 56.90 8.22
C SER A 154 3.42 56.06 9.17
N LYS A 155 4.53 56.62 9.65
CA LYS A 155 5.42 55.93 10.60
C LYS A 155 4.68 55.48 11.88
N SER A 156 3.80 56.33 12.41
CA SER A 156 2.93 56.04 13.55
C SER A 156 1.96 54.89 13.27
N GLN A 157 1.37 54.86 12.06
CA GLN A 157 0.48 53.76 11.65
C GLN A 157 1.22 52.44 11.44
N MET A 158 2.46 52.46 10.93
CA MET A 158 3.26 51.23 10.84
C MET A 158 3.63 50.70 12.23
N GLU A 159 3.95 51.56 13.19
CA GLU A 159 4.22 51.16 14.58
C GLU A 159 2.97 50.56 15.23
N GLN A 160 1.78 51.16 15.00
CA GLN A 160 0.51 50.63 15.49
C GLN A 160 0.16 49.27 14.85
N ALA A 161 0.34 49.13 13.53
CA ALA A 161 0.13 47.87 12.82
C ALA A 161 1.03 46.75 13.34
N ASN A 162 2.32 47.03 13.54
CA ASN A 162 3.29 46.06 14.08
C ASN A 162 3.02 45.72 15.55
N SER A 163 2.38 46.61 16.31
CA SER A 163 1.91 46.32 17.68
C SER A 163 0.73 45.34 17.66
N ILE A 164 -0.25 45.59 16.79
CA ILE A 164 -1.44 44.73 16.61
C ILE A 164 -1.03 43.36 16.07
N LEU A 165 -0.06 43.31 15.15
CA LEU A 165 0.42 42.06 14.57
C LEU A 165 1.08 41.16 15.63
N ARG A 166 1.87 41.77 16.54
CA ARG A 166 2.42 41.07 17.70
C ARG A 166 1.34 40.61 18.68
N SER A 167 0.37 41.47 19.00
CA SER A 167 -0.71 41.07 19.91
C SER A 167 -1.59 39.95 19.34
N PHE A 168 -1.81 39.92 18.03
CA PHE A 168 -2.48 38.80 17.36
C PHE A 168 -1.61 37.54 17.35
N GLN A 169 -0.29 37.63 17.14
CA GLN A 169 0.59 36.46 17.23
C GLN A 169 0.55 35.84 18.63
N ASP A 170 0.56 36.68 19.66
CA ASP A 170 0.50 36.25 21.07
C ASP A 170 -0.93 35.90 21.55
N TRP A 171 -1.96 36.15 20.74
CA TRP A 171 -3.36 35.94 21.12
C TRP A 171 -3.68 34.44 21.29
N LYS A 172 -3.86 34.00 22.54
CA LYS A 172 -4.23 32.63 22.91
C LYS A 172 -5.57 32.64 23.69
N PRO A 173 -6.61 31.93 23.22
CA PRO A 173 -7.86 31.83 23.97
C PRO A 173 -7.64 31.12 25.30
N SER A 174 -7.97 31.76 26.42
CA SER A 174 -7.56 31.29 27.76
C SER A 174 -8.29 30.04 28.29
N TRP A 175 -9.19 29.45 27.50
CA TRP A 175 -9.97 28.26 27.88
C TRP A 175 -9.37 26.92 27.39
N ILE A 176 -8.21 26.95 26.72
CA ILE A 176 -7.46 25.75 26.34
C ILE A 176 -6.85 25.12 27.60
N SER A 177 -7.56 24.18 28.21
CA SER A 177 -7.01 23.40 29.34
C SER A 177 -5.72 22.67 28.93
N THR A 178 -4.88 22.36 29.91
CA THR A 178 -3.54 21.75 29.78
C THR A 178 -3.47 20.49 28.89
N LYS A 179 -4.60 19.82 28.61
CA LYS A 179 -4.67 18.69 27.66
C LYS A 179 -4.61 19.08 26.18
N TYR A 180 -4.96 20.31 25.81
CA TYR A 180 -4.97 20.78 24.42
C TYR A 180 -3.72 21.61 24.04
N THR A 181 -2.92 22.03 25.02
CA THR A 181 -1.65 22.73 24.81
C THR A 181 -0.65 21.87 24.03
N HIS A 182 -0.68 20.54 24.21
CA HIS A 182 0.14 19.61 23.40
C HIS A 182 -0.30 19.55 21.94
N LEU A 183 -1.59 19.71 21.64
CA LEU A 183 -2.09 19.66 20.27
C LEU A 183 -1.68 20.92 19.48
N MET A 184 -1.68 22.08 20.13
CA MET A 184 -1.21 23.33 19.51
C MET A 184 0.30 23.41 19.39
N ALA A 185 1.08 22.84 20.32
CA ALA A 185 2.53 22.72 20.17
C ALA A 185 2.92 21.88 18.95
N ILE A 186 2.12 20.85 18.62
CA ILE A 186 2.29 20.04 17.41
C ILE A 186 1.90 20.85 16.15
N VAL A 187 0.83 21.64 16.20
CA VAL A 187 0.39 22.48 15.06
C VAL A 187 1.32 23.67 14.82
N GLU A 188 1.87 24.31 15.86
CA GLU A 188 2.88 25.38 15.77
C GLU A 188 4.22 24.82 15.24
N ALA A 189 4.65 23.64 15.71
CA ALA A 189 5.84 22.94 15.16
C ALA A 189 5.67 22.52 13.69
N MET A 190 4.44 22.26 13.25
CA MET A 190 4.12 21.98 11.84
C MET A 190 4.07 23.24 10.97
N TYR A 191 3.91 24.43 11.57
CA TYR A 191 3.84 25.71 10.85
C TYR A 191 5.20 26.45 10.79
N GLU A 192 6.10 26.28 11.76
CA GLU A 192 7.44 26.90 11.76
C GLU A 192 8.45 26.25 10.80
N HIS A 193 8.11 25.13 10.14
CA HIS A 193 8.97 24.46 9.17
C HIS A 193 8.49 24.58 7.71
N ARG A 194 8.25 25.83 7.27
CA ARG A 194 8.19 26.18 5.84
C ARG A 194 9.16 27.32 5.53
N ASP A 195 10.44 26.98 5.33
CA ASP A 195 11.34 27.74 4.45
C ASP A 195 12.61 26.91 4.15
N PHE A 196 12.63 26.29 2.97
CA PHE A 196 13.85 26.17 2.16
C PHE A 196 13.41 26.24 0.69
N ALA A 197 13.35 27.46 0.16
CA ALA A 197 13.20 27.71 -1.27
C ALA A 197 14.58 28.05 -1.86
N PHE A 198 14.95 27.33 -2.93
CA PHE A 198 16.04 27.67 -3.82
C PHE A 198 15.80 29.05 -4.49
N PRO A 199 16.84 29.87 -4.72
CA PRO A 199 16.75 31.00 -5.63
C PRO A 199 16.94 30.53 -7.09
N VAL A 200 16.09 31.04 -7.99
CA VAL A 200 16.18 30.87 -9.45
C VAL A 200 16.54 32.22 -10.08
N ASP A 201 17.38 32.14 -11.13
CA ASP A 201 17.78 33.14 -12.14
C ASP A 201 19.02 34.03 -11.91
N MET A 202 20.14 33.54 -12.46
CA MET A 202 20.99 34.31 -13.39
C MET A 202 21.42 33.40 -14.56
N PHE A 203 20.95 33.68 -15.77
CA PHE A 203 21.43 33.06 -17.01
C PHE A 203 22.67 33.79 -17.57
N ALA A 204 23.75 33.01 -17.78
CA ALA A 204 24.74 33.00 -18.89
C ALA A 204 25.72 34.19 -19.11
N PRO A 205 26.82 34.04 -19.91
CA PRO A 205 27.66 32.88 -20.30
C PRO A 205 29.19 33.13 -20.08
N GLY A 206 30.06 32.11 -20.21
CA GLY A 206 31.51 32.35 -20.45
C GLY A 206 32.49 31.28 -19.97
N ASP A 207 32.88 30.40 -20.89
CA ASP A 207 34.23 29.90 -21.20
C ASP A 207 35.37 29.81 -20.15
N LEU A 208 35.98 28.62 -20.17
CA LEU A 208 37.43 28.31 -20.09
C LEU A 208 38.22 28.72 -18.83
N HIS A 209 38.69 27.73 -18.07
CA HIS A 209 40.07 27.22 -18.22
C HIS A 209 40.35 26.00 -17.34
N CYS A 210 41.10 25.06 -17.92
CA CYS A 210 41.74 23.92 -17.28
C CYS A 210 42.76 24.35 -16.22
N VAL A 211 42.86 23.60 -15.10
CA VAL A 211 44.16 23.21 -14.54
C VAL A 211 44.10 21.74 -14.13
N GLN A 212 45.02 21.01 -14.73
CA GLN A 212 45.34 19.60 -14.59
C GLN A 212 46.27 19.40 -13.36
N GLU A 213 46.40 18.16 -12.90
CA GLU A 213 47.61 17.55 -12.31
C GLU A 213 47.65 17.04 -10.84
N GLN A 214 47.84 15.70 -10.78
CA GLN A 214 48.84 14.92 -10.02
C GLN A 214 48.54 14.49 -8.56
N GLY A 215 48.22 13.19 -8.42
CA GLY A 215 48.98 12.17 -7.69
C GLY A 215 49.23 12.31 -6.18
N VAL A 216 48.95 11.23 -5.42
CA VAL A 216 49.84 10.51 -4.48
C VAL A 216 49.02 9.57 -3.56
N SER A 217 49.53 8.35 -3.38
CA SER A 217 49.11 7.31 -2.41
C SER A 217 50.20 7.20 -1.31
N PRO A 218 50.10 6.34 -0.28
CA PRO A 218 49.27 6.36 0.93
C PRO A 218 50.12 6.52 2.23
N ARG A 219 49.44 6.63 3.40
CA ARG A 219 49.93 6.56 4.81
C ARG A 219 50.52 7.84 5.45
N ASN A 220 49.80 8.40 6.42
CA ASN A 220 50.13 8.38 7.86
C ASN A 220 49.17 9.33 8.61
N GLU A 221 48.55 8.81 9.66
CA GLU A 221 47.54 9.44 10.52
C GLU A 221 48.06 10.67 11.28
N PRO A 222 47.14 11.51 11.79
CA PRO A 222 46.93 11.46 13.24
C PRO A 222 45.44 11.35 13.62
N VAL A 223 45.16 10.29 14.38
CA VAL A 223 44.26 10.21 15.53
C VAL A 223 43.52 11.52 15.87
N PHE A 224 42.25 11.61 15.46
CA PHE A 224 41.21 12.31 16.21
C PHE A 224 40.22 11.26 16.73
N LEU A 225 40.64 10.63 17.83
CA LEU A 225 39.83 9.79 18.70
C LEU A 225 39.52 10.65 19.93
N ASN A 226 38.27 11.09 20.06
CA ASN A 226 37.62 11.67 21.24
C ASN A 226 36.26 12.19 20.74
N VAL A 227 35.07 11.76 21.17
CA VAL A 227 34.58 10.92 22.26
C VAL A 227 33.19 10.47 21.80
N TYR A 228 32.89 9.16 21.76
CA TYR A 228 31.56 8.57 22.05
C TYR A 228 31.67 7.04 22.02
N HIS A 229 32.49 6.52 22.94
CA HIS A 229 32.35 5.17 23.48
C HIS A 229 32.62 5.28 24.98
N GLY A 230 31.65 4.90 25.81
CA GLY A 230 31.84 4.68 27.24
C GLY A 230 30.73 5.26 28.12
N PHE A 231 30.12 4.38 28.89
CA PHE A 231 29.17 4.59 30.00
C PHE A 231 27.68 4.61 29.65
N LEU A 232 27.14 3.43 29.30
CA LEU A 232 25.77 3.11 29.72
C LEU A 232 25.84 2.65 31.17
N THR A 233 25.65 3.58 32.09
CA THR A 233 25.31 3.27 33.49
C THR A 233 23.82 2.86 33.56
N PRO A 234 23.39 2.05 34.56
CA PRO A 234 22.08 1.39 34.55
C PRO A 234 20.84 2.28 34.79
N LEU A 235 20.88 3.59 34.48
CA LEU A 235 19.81 4.53 34.87
C LEU A 235 19.11 5.29 33.74
N GLU A 236 19.43 5.00 32.47
CA GLU A 236 18.73 5.59 31.31
C GLU A 236 18.08 4.53 30.41
N TYR A 237 17.76 3.37 31.00
CA TYR A 237 17.11 2.23 30.36
C TYR A 237 15.57 2.23 30.49
N HIS A 238 14.94 3.40 30.75
CA HIS A 238 13.52 3.49 31.12
C HIS A 238 12.65 4.44 30.28
N ALA A 239 13.13 5.05 29.20
CA ALA A 239 12.33 6.03 28.44
C ALA A 239 11.79 5.55 27.08
N ALA A 240 11.93 4.26 26.74
CA ALA A 240 11.35 3.67 25.52
C ALA A 240 10.45 2.44 25.81
N ALA A 241 10.02 2.29 27.07
CA ALA A 241 9.09 1.26 27.55
C ALA A 241 7.67 1.80 27.84
N ASP A 242 7.41 3.09 27.57
CA ASP A 242 6.22 3.80 28.09
C ASP A 242 4.91 3.60 27.31
N VAL A 243 4.86 2.66 26.36
CA VAL A 243 3.57 2.16 25.82
C VAL A 243 3.16 0.83 26.48
N ILE A 244 4.07 0.15 27.19
CA ILE A 244 3.82 -1.21 27.71
C ILE A 244 3.71 -1.23 29.25
N ALA A 245 4.35 -0.31 30.00
CA ALA A 245 4.32 -0.33 31.46
C ALA A 245 3.07 0.30 32.13
N ASN A 246 2.29 1.12 31.42
CA ASN A 246 1.11 1.80 32.01
C ASN A 246 -0.12 0.90 32.20
N VAL A 247 -0.06 -0.37 31.78
CA VAL A 247 -1.17 -1.32 31.99
C VAL A 247 -1.13 -1.96 33.38
N LEU A 248 0.03 -2.03 34.06
CA LEU A 248 0.16 -2.86 35.28
C LEU A 248 0.81 -2.19 36.51
N GLY A 249 1.06 -0.88 36.52
CA GLY A 249 1.80 -0.24 37.62
C GLY A 249 1.43 1.20 37.98
N GLY A 250 0.21 1.42 38.49
CA GLY A 250 -0.20 2.72 39.09
C GLY A 250 -1.72 2.84 39.15
N PRO A 251 -2.31 3.70 40.01
CA PRO A 251 -3.77 3.82 40.12
C PRO A 251 -4.32 4.47 38.84
N THR A 252 -4.60 3.65 37.83
CA THR A 252 -4.99 4.05 36.48
C THR A 252 -6.42 4.55 36.46
N ARG A 253 -6.59 5.82 36.11
CA ARG A 253 -7.86 6.35 35.60
C ARG A 253 -8.14 5.71 34.24
N VAL A 254 -8.95 4.66 34.28
CA VAL A 254 -9.86 4.10 33.26
C VAL A 254 -9.69 4.66 31.83
N ILE A 255 -9.12 3.81 30.98
CA ILE A 255 -9.29 3.78 29.52
C ILE A 255 -10.80 3.68 29.25
N THR A 256 -11.42 4.74 28.74
CA THR A 256 -12.82 4.68 28.26
C THR A 256 -12.86 5.14 26.81
N ARG A 257 -12.92 4.19 25.88
CA ARG A 257 -13.54 4.40 24.55
C ARG A 257 -13.94 3.11 23.81
N GLY A 258 -13.31 1.97 24.08
CA GLY A 258 -13.81 0.64 23.69
C GLY A 258 -13.62 -0.36 24.83
N HIS A 259 -14.68 -1.06 25.24
CA HIS A 259 -14.56 -2.16 26.20
C HIS A 259 -13.93 -3.37 25.49
N HIS A 260 -13.01 -4.09 26.16
CA HIS A 260 -12.37 -5.29 25.62
C HIS A 260 -13.37 -6.35 25.11
N ASN A 261 -14.59 -6.36 25.66
CA ASN A 261 -15.65 -7.30 25.31
C ASN A 261 -16.48 -6.87 24.09
N GLU A 262 -16.31 -5.63 23.61
CA GLU A 262 -17.08 -5.05 22.51
C GLU A 262 -16.25 -5.00 21.21
N ASP A 263 -14.98 -4.61 21.30
CA ASP A 263 -14.07 -4.52 20.15
C ASP A 263 -12.59 -4.64 20.58
N VAL A 264 -12.06 -5.87 20.51
CA VAL A 264 -10.65 -6.17 20.82
C VAL A 264 -9.70 -5.49 19.84
N TRP A 265 -10.13 -5.32 18.58
CA TRP A 265 -9.36 -4.66 17.54
C TRP A 265 -9.21 -3.17 17.85
N GLU A 266 -10.32 -2.44 17.99
CA GLU A 266 -10.28 -1.03 18.36
C GLU A 266 -9.49 -0.85 19.65
N HIS A 267 -9.63 -1.72 20.65
CA HIS A 267 -8.84 -1.61 21.88
C HIS A 267 -7.33 -1.78 21.65
N GLY A 268 -6.91 -2.74 20.83
CA GLY A 268 -5.50 -3.00 20.50
C GLY A 268 -4.84 -1.91 19.65
N VAL A 269 -5.62 -1.18 18.85
CA VAL A 269 -5.11 -0.20 17.85
C VAL A 269 -5.71 1.21 17.96
N SER A 270 -6.49 1.49 19.01
CA SER A 270 -7.31 2.70 19.21
C SER A 270 -6.55 3.99 18.94
N MET A 271 -5.32 4.12 19.44
CA MET A 271 -4.51 5.32 19.21
C MET A 271 -4.04 5.42 17.75
N THR A 272 -3.70 4.31 17.10
CA THR A 272 -3.26 4.29 15.70
C THR A 272 -4.40 4.62 14.74
N VAL A 273 -5.60 4.06 14.95
CA VAL A 273 -6.75 4.27 14.03
C VAL A 273 -7.38 5.65 14.20
N SER A 274 -7.48 6.15 15.44
CA SER A 274 -8.20 7.41 15.74
C SER A 274 -7.33 8.68 15.70
N SER A 275 -6.00 8.56 15.77
CA SER A 275 -5.07 9.70 15.83
C SER A 275 -4.01 9.75 14.72
N ALA A 276 -3.93 8.73 13.85
CA ALA A 276 -3.00 8.79 12.73
C ALA A 276 -3.42 9.88 11.74
N ASN A 277 -2.53 10.86 11.53
CA ASN A 277 -2.43 11.55 10.25
C ASN A 277 -1.95 10.50 9.25
N TRP A 278 -2.90 9.84 8.58
CA TRP A 278 -2.61 8.85 7.55
C TRP A 278 -1.68 9.49 6.50
N PRO A 279 -0.46 8.96 6.28
CA PRO A 279 0.46 9.53 5.30
C PRO A 279 -0.17 9.56 3.90
N GLU A 280 0.25 10.52 3.08
CA GLU A 280 -0.14 10.65 1.66
C GLU A 280 0.17 9.41 0.80
N VAL A 281 0.84 8.38 1.33
CA VAL A 281 1.08 7.11 0.65
C VAL A 281 0.23 6.02 1.30
N CYS A 282 -1.02 5.89 0.87
CA CYS A 282 -1.91 4.79 1.25
C CYS A 282 -1.59 3.55 0.39
N HIS A 283 -0.60 2.76 0.81
CA HIS A 283 -0.53 1.34 0.47
C HIS A 283 0.17 0.56 1.59
N GLN A 284 -0.66 -0.16 2.36
CA GLN A 284 -0.34 -1.26 3.27
C GLN A 284 0.58 -0.95 4.46
N VAL A 285 0.02 -1.05 5.67
CA VAL A 285 0.76 -1.07 6.96
C VAL A 285 1.00 -2.51 7.42
N ILE A 286 1.29 -3.45 6.50
CA ILE A 286 1.97 -4.70 6.88
C ILE A 286 3.48 -4.50 6.83
N THR A 287 3.96 -3.65 5.92
CA THR A 287 5.36 -3.21 5.88
C THR A 287 5.52 -1.90 6.64
N GLY A 288 5.85 -1.97 7.93
CA GLY A 288 6.24 -0.76 8.67
C GLY A 288 7.39 -0.02 7.97
N ARG A 289 7.49 1.32 8.11
CA ARG A 289 8.59 2.13 7.52
C ARG A 289 9.98 1.54 7.82
N ARG A 290 10.13 0.85 8.96
CA ARG A 290 11.36 0.18 9.39
C ARG A 290 11.76 -1.00 8.50
N PHE A 291 10.82 -1.75 7.93
CA PHE A 291 11.08 -2.83 6.98
C PHE A 291 11.71 -2.31 5.68
N ALA A 292 11.08 -1.29 5.08
CA ALA A 292 11.60 -0.65 3.87
C ALA A 292 13.00 -0.03 4.09
N VAL A 293 13.24 0.56 5.27
CA VAL A 293 14.55 1.13 5.64
C VAL A 293 15.61 0.05 5.88
N ASN A 294 15.26 -1.05 6.56
CA ASN A 294 16.18 -2.16 6.80
C ASN A 294 16.56 -2.86 5.49
N ASN A 295 15.59 -3.19 4.63
CA ASN A 295 15.87 -3.78 3.32
C ASN A 295 16.77 -2.86 2.48
N ARG A 296 16.50 -1.55 2.47
CA ARG A 296 17.35 -0.56 1.80
C ARG A 296 18.80 -0.61 2.28
N HIS A 297 19.03 -0.51 3.59
CA HIS A 297 20.40 -0.46 4.14
C HIS A 297 21.16 -1.75 3.87
N LEU A 298 20.46 -2.89 3.92
CA LEU A 298 21.03 -4.20 3.64
C LEU A 298 21.38 -4.38 2.18
N ILE A 299 20.47 -4.04 1.25
CA ILE A 299 20.73 -4.12 -0.19
C ILE A 299 21.89 -3.20 -0.57
N LEU A 300 21.98 -2.00 0.01
CA LEU A 300 23.11 -1.09 -0.15
C LEU A 300 24.45 -1.75 0.26
N LEU A 301 24.49 -2.37 1.44
CA LEU A 301 25.69 -3.07 1.95
C LEU A 301 26.02 -4.34 1.14
N ALA A 302 25.01 -5.02 0.58
CA ALA A 302 25.20 -6.16 -0.32
C ALA A 302 25.92 -5.73 -1.61
N GLY A 303 25.60 -4.53 -2.09
CA GLY A 303 26.24 -3.80 -3.19
C GLY A 303 27.74 -3.71 -3.12
N GLU A 304 28.24 -3.54 -1.91
CA GLU A 304 29.66 -3.33 -1.65
C GLU A 304 30.38 -4.66 -1.36
N THR A 305 29.66 -5.66 -0.84
CA THR A 305 30.25 -6.92 -0.35
C THR A 305 30.24 -8.05 -1.41
N TYR A 306 29.20 -8.13 -2.26
CA TYR A 306 29.00 -9.20 -3.26
C TYR A 306 29.23 -8.73 -4.70
N ALA A 307 30.35 -8.06 -4.95
CA ALA A 307 30.83 -7.80 -6.31
C ALA A 307 31.32 -9.12 -6.95
N SER A 308 30.39 -9.99 -7.36
CA SER A 308 30.71 -11.15 -8.19
C SER A 308 31.17 -10.67 -9.58
N PRO A 309 32.24 -11.25 -10.16
CA PRO A 309 32.66 -10.95 -11.53
C PRO A 309 31.57 -11.18 -12.58
N SER A 310 30.62 -12.10 -12.32
CA SER A 310 29.50 -12.41 -13.20
C SER A 310 28.29 -11.49 -13.01
N VAL A 311 28.26 -10.69 -11.93
CA VAL A 311 27.09 -9.88 -11.56
C VAL A 311 27.46 -8.51 -10.98
N PRO A 312 28.19 -7.63 -11.69
CA PRO A 312 28.72 -6.40 -11.10
C PRO A 312 27.65 -5.33 -10.78
N TYR A 313 26.43 -5.47 -11.31
CA TYR A 313 25.41 -4.41 -11.34
C TYR A 313 24.16 -4.69 -10.50
N ILE A 314 23.90 -5.94 -10.09
CA ILE A 314 22.65 -6.30 -9.38
C ILE A 314 22.53 -5.62 -8.03
N PHE A 315 23.66 -5.40 -7.34
CA PHE A 315 23.62 -4.98 -5.95
C PHE A 315 23.89 -3.50 -5.68
N ARG A 316 24.30 -2.71 -6.66
CA ARG A 316 24.40 -1.25 -6.43
C ARG A 316 23.02 -0.62 -6.55
N TYR A 317 22.28 -0.64 -5.44
CA TYR A 317 20.98 0.00 -5.25
C TYR A 317 20.93 1.45 -5.79
N GLU A 318 21.99 2.23 -5.58
CA GLU A 318 22.11 3.59 -6.14
C GLU A 318 22.01 3.60 -7.67
N LYS A 319 22.53 2.56 -8.33
CA LYS A 319 22.40 2.42 -9.78
C LYS A 319 20.99 2.01 -10.18
N TRP A 320 20.27 1.14 -9.47
CA TRP A 320 18.85 0.85 -9.80
C TRP A 320 17.98 2.11 -9.71
N ILE A 321 18.24 2.95 -8.71
CA ILE A 321 17.63 4.29 -8.60
C ILE A 321 18.01 5.17 -9.78
N GLU A 322 19.23 5.10 -10.30
CA GLU A 322 19.67 5.86 -11.49
C GLU A 322 19.21 5.26 -12.84
N ILE A 323 18.95 3.93 -12.90
CA ILE A 323 18.60 3.14 -14.10
C ILE A 323 17.09 3.23 -14.42
N ALA A 324 16.25 3.36 -13.39
CA ALA A 324 14.82 3.64 -13.56
C ALA A 324 14.62 5.04 -14.25
N PRO A 325 13.50 5.36 -14.88
CA PRO A 325 13.57 5.72 -16.29
C PRO A 325 13.64 7.23 -16.56
N PHE A 326 14.71 7.66 -17.23
CA PHE A 326 14.75 8.89 -18.04
C PHE A 326 14.89 8.51 -19.51
N ALA A 327 13.76 8.47 -20.22
CA ALA A 327 13.59 8.66 -21.68
C ALA A 327 14.48 7.90 -22.70
N LYS A 328 15.39 7.02 -22.30
CA LYS A 328 16.22 6.19 -23.20
C LYS A 328 15.80 4.72 -23.08
N GLY A 329 15.72 4.00 -24.20
CA GLY A 329 15.43 2.55 -24.22
C GLY A 329 14.02 2.13 -24.67
N THR A 330 13.21 3.02 -25.27
CA THR A 330 11.94 2.58 -25.90
C THR A 330 12.17 1.78 -27.19
N GLU A 331 13.41 1.62 -27.67
CA GLU A 331 13.71 0.90 -28.90
C GLU A 331 13.21 -0.55 -28.86
N HIS A 332 13.43 -1.27 -27.75
CA HIS A 332 12.94 -2.64 -27.58
C HIS A 332 11.40 -2.69 -27.56
N LEU A 333 10.77 -1.75 -26.85
CA LEU A 333 9.32 -1.60 -26.87
C LEU A 333 8.81 -1.38 -28.30
N GLN A 334 9.41 -0.43 -29.03
CA GLN A 334 9.01 -0.10 -30.41
C GLN A 334 9.23 -1.27 -31.37
N LYS A 335 10.29 -2.05 -31.19
CA LYS A 335 10.55 -3.25 -31.98
C LYS A 335 9.43 -4.27 -31.82
N ASP A 336 9.02 -4.55 -30.59
CA ASP A 336 7.93 -5.51 -30.34
C ASP A 336 6.57 -4.96 -30.77
N LEU A 337 6.30 -3.66 -30.59
CA LEU A 337 5.11 -3.02 -31.15
C LEU A 337 5.06 -3.10 -32.68
N ALA A 338 6.19 -2.89 -33.36
CA ALA A 338 6.30 -3.04 -34.81
C ALA A 338 6.07 -4.48 -35.27
N ARG A 339 6.53 -5.48 -34.50
CA ARG A 339 6.23 -6.89 -34.75
C ARG A 339 4.73 -7.16 -34.65
N ILE A 340 4.06 -6.67 -33.61
CA ILE A 340 2.60 -6.82 -33.46
C ILE A 340 1.88 -6.14 -34.62
N ALA A 341 2.27 -4.91 -34.96
CA ALA A 341 1.69 -4.15 -36.07
C ALA A 341 1.88 -4.83 -37.43
N GLY A 342 2.97 -5.58 -37.64
CA GLY A 342 3.27 -6.29 -38.89
C GLY A 342 2.49 -7.60 -39.10
N VAL A 343 1.86 -8.15 -38.06
CA VAL A 343 1.09 -9.40 -38.18
C VAL A 343 -0.17 -9.19 -39.02
N SER A 344 -0.46 -10.15 -39.91
CA SER A 344 -1.59 -10.07 -40.86
C SER A 344 -2.74 -11.05 -40.57
N ASN A 345 -2.53 -12.09 -39.75
CA ASN A 345 -3.52 -13.12 -39.46
C ASN A 345 -3.50 -13.52 -37.97
N LYS A 346 -4.55 -14.21 -37.51
CA LYS A 346 -4.73 -14.58 -36.10
C LYS A 346 -3.68 -15.60 -35.65
N THR A 347 -3.36 -16.61 -36.45
CA THR A 347 -2.37 -17.64 -36.10
C THR A 347 -1.01 -17.01 -35.76
N ASP A 348 -0.50 -16.13 -36.62
CA ASP A 348 0.76 -15.42 -36.38
C ASP A 348 0.67 -14.47 -35.17
N LEU A 349 -0.51 -13.94 -34.86
CA LEU A 349 -0.72 -13.07 -33.70
C LEU A 349 -0.63 -13.85 -32.39
N PHE A 350 -1.30 -15.01 -32.31
CA PHE A 350 -1.24 -15.89 -31.14
C PHE A 350 0.16 -16.49 -30.96
N LYS A 351 0.85 -16.80 -32.07
CA LYS A 351 2.26 -17.19 -32.05
C LYS A 351 3.17 -16.09 -31.53
N LEU A 352 2.98 -14.85 -31.99
CA LEU A 352 3.73 -13.72 -31.47
C LEU A 352 3.43 -13.46 -29.98
N SER A 353 2.17 -13.60 -29.57
CA SER A 353 1.77 -13.52 -28.16
C SER A 353 2.51 -14.56 -27.31
N GLY A 354 2.69 -15.79 -27.81
CA GLY A 354 3.47 -16.82 -27.11
C GLY A 354 4.94 -16.42 -26.93
N ASP A 355 5.57 -15.86 -27.97
CA ASP A 355 6.98 -15.39 -27.91
C ASP A 355 7.15 -14.18 -26.97
N LEU A 356 6.14 -13.32 -26.87
CA LEU A 356 6.15 -12.14 -25.98
C LEU A 356 5.70 -12.46 -24.54
N SER A 357 5.13 -13.64 -24.29
CA SER A 357 4.59 -14.02 -22.97
C SER A 357 5.52 -13.84 -21.75
N PRO A 358 6.88 -13.93 -21.85
CA PRO A 358 7.75 -13.76 -20.68
C PRO A 358 7.58 -12.41 -19.97
N ILE A 359 7.22 -11.33 -20.68
CA ILE A 359 6.99 -10.03 -20.03
C ILE A 359 5.82 -10.09 -19.01
N GLY A 360 4.90 -11.05 -19.18
CA GLY A 360 3.81 -11.35 -18.26
C GLY A 360 2.43 -10.85 -18.72
N HIS A 361 2.24 -10.53 -20.00
CA HIS A 361 0.90 -10.29 -20.52
C HIS A 361 0.11 -11.60 -20.61
N LYS A 362 -1.20 -11.54 -20.39
CA LYS A 362 -2.10 -12.72 -20.41
C LYS A 362 -3.12 -12.56 -21.52
N PHE A 363 -2.68 -12.73 -22.77
CA PHE A 363 -3.55 -12.55 -23.94
C PHE A 363 -4.49 -13.76 -24.07
N LEU A 364 -5.64 -13.67 -23.38
CA LEU A 364 -6.67 -14.70 -23.19
C LEU A 364 -6.20 -15.96 -22.46
N VAL A 365 -4.91 -16.26 -22.45
CA VAL A 365 -4.35 -17.48 -21.87
C VAL A 365 -3.22 -17.14 -20.92
N GLU A 366 -3.20 -17.83 -19.80
CA GLU A 366 -2.08 -17.86 -18.86
C GLU A 366 -1.40 -19.23 -18.95
N ALA A 367 -0.07 -19.21 -19.12
CA ALA A 367 0.77 -20.39 -19.15
C ALA A 367 1.68 -20.40 -17.91
N ARG A 368 1.83 -21.56 -17.26
CA ARG A 368 2.70 -21.74 -16.09
C ARG A 368 3.24 -23.16 -15.99
N VAL A 369 4.33 -23.34 -15.24
CA VAL A 369 4.91 -24.65 -14.93
C VAL A 369 4.90 -24.84 -13.42
N ASN A 370 4.17 -25.85 -12.97
CA ASN A 370 4.00 -26.19 -11.55
C ASN A 370 4.11 -27.71 -11.36
N ALA A 371 4.24 -28.18 -10.12
CA ALA A 371 4.06 -29.59 -9.78
C ALA A 371 2.69 -30.11 -10.27
N GLY A 372 2.64 -31.37 -10.72
CA GLY A 372 1.37 -32.03 -11.07
C GLY A 372 0.49 -32.27 -9.84
N MET A 373 -0.80 -31.94 -9.88
CA MET A 373 -1.69 -32.16 -8.71
C MET A 373 -1.98 -33.64 -8.44
N LYS A 374 -1.95 -34.50 -9.46
CA LYS A 374 -2.11 -35.97 -9.31
C LYS A 374 -0.79 -36.75 -9.35
N ASN A 375 0.25 -36.14 -9.91
CA ASN A 375 1.62 -36.63 -9.87
C ASN A 375 2.55 -35.49 -9.39
N VAL A 376 2.68 -35.38 -8.07
CA VAL A 376 3.44 -34.33 -7.38
C VAL A 376 4.95 -34.49 -7.45
N SER A 377 5.42 -35.61 -8.02
CA SER A 377 6.87 -35.85 -8.21
C SER A 377 7.43 -35.14 -9.44
N THR A 378 6.59 -34.77 -10.41
CA THR A 378 7.02 -34.20 -11.69
C THR A 378 6.33 -32.87 -11.98
N ASN A 379 7.04 -31.93 -12.58
CA ASN A 379 6.45 -30.68 -13.07
C ASN A 379 5.63 -30.91 -14.35
N ALA A 380 4.54 -30.17 -14.48
CA ALA A 380 3.65 -30.19 -15.63
C ALA A 380 3.44 -28.76 -16.17
N PHE A 381 3.14 -28.68 -17.46
CA PHE A 381 2.74 -27.43 -18.10
C PHE A 381 1.24 -27.21 -17.93
N TYR A 382 0.85 -26.07 -17.39
CA TYR A 382 -0.53 -25.68 -17.18
C TYR A 382 -0.90 -24.53 -18.11
N ILE A 383 -2.09 -24.62 -18.69
CA ILE A 383 -2.75 -23.52 -19.39
C ILE A 383 -4.11 -23.23 -18.76
N GLY A 384 -4.42 -21.96 -18.59
CA GLY A 384 -5.69 -21.51 -18.05
C GLY A 384 -6.15 -20.19 -18.66
N PRO A 385 -7.34 -19.70 -18.26
CA PRO A 385 -7.82 -18.39 -18.65
C PRO A 385 -6.83 -17.29 -18.26
N GLY A 386 -6.60 -16.34 -19.16
CA GLY A 386 -5.90 -15.10 -18.86
C GLY A 386 -6.72 -14.18 -17.98
N SER A 387 -6.06 -13.29 -17.23
CA SER A 387 -6.74 -12.31 -16.39
C SER A 387 -7.26 -11.12 -17.20
N LEU A 388 -8.35 -10.53 -16.74
CA LEU A 388 -8.83 -9.22 -17.20
C LEU A 388 -7.95 -8.08 -16.67
N VAL A 389 -8.13 -6.90 -17.23
CA VAL A 389 -7.42 -5.68 -16.77
C VAL A 389 -7.97 -5.17 -15.46
N LEU A 390 -9.30 -5.16 -15.31
CA LEU A 390 -9.94 -4.89 -14.04
C LEU A 390 -9.96 -6.18 -13.19
N PRO A 391 -9.88 -6.05 -11.86
CA PRO A 391 -9.58 -7.18 -10.99
C PRO A 391 -10.67 -8.24 -10.90
N ASP A 392 -11.90 -7.93 -11.30
CA ASP A 392 -13.05 -8.83 -11.20
C ASP A 392 -13.96 -8.72 -12.45
N LYS A 393 -14.44 -9.86 -12.95
CA LYS A 393 -15.31 -9.92 -14.12
C LYS A 393 -16.67 -9.24 -13.89
N SER A 394 -17.18 -9.25 -12.67
CA SER A 394 -18.44 -8.61 -12.29
C SER A 394 -18.45 -7.11 -12.59
N ILE A 395 -17.27 -6.47 -12.56
CA ILE A 395 -17.12 -5.05 -12.89
C ILE A 395 -17.51 -4.79 -14.36
N TYR A 396 -17.20 -5.72 -15.26
CA TYR A 396 -17.59 -5.61 -16.67
C TYR A 396 -19.03 -6.03 -16.94
N LEU A 397 -19.55 -6.97 -16.15
CA LEU A 397 -20.88 -7.56 -16.33
C LEU A 397 -21.99 -6.67 -15.74
N ASP A 398 -21.70 -5.89 -14.70
CA ASP A 398 -22.64 -4.91 -14.14
C ASP A 398 -22.49 -3.54 -14.79
N ASN A 399 -23.51 -3.11 -15.54
CA ASN A 399 -23.47 -1.85 -16.30
C ASN A 399 -23.25 -0.61 -15.42
N ALA A 400 -23.83 -0.58 -14.22
CA ALA A 400 -23.71 0.57 -13.33
C ALA A 400 -22.28 0.67 -12.76
N THR A 401 -21.72 -0.46 -12.34
CA THR A 401 -20.35 -0.57 -11.85
C THR A 401 -19.34 -0.26 -12.96
N PHE A 402 -19.53 -0.80 -14.17
CA PHE A 402 -18.66 -0.49 -15.29
C PHE A 402 -18.71 1.00 -15.65
N ALA A 403 -19.89 1.61 -15.69
CA ALA A 403 -20.05 3.02 -16.02
C ALA A 403 -19.30 3.95 -15.05
N ALA A 404 -19.12 3.54 -13.79
CA ALA A 404 -18.33 4.29 -12.81
C ALA A 404 -16.82 4.26 -13.09
N VAL A 405 -16.31 3.18 -13.68
CA VAL A 405 -14.87 2.99 -13.95
C VAL A 405 -14.46 3.24 -15.40
N GLU A 406 -15.41 3.19 -16.34
CA GLU A 406 -15.18 3.32 -17.78
C GLU A 406 -14.40 4.59 -18.17
N PRO A 407 -14.71 5.80 -17.65
CA PRO A 407 -13.97 7.00 -18.01
C PRO A 407 -12.48 6.90 -17.66
N PHE A 408 -12.15 6.26 -16.53
CA PHE A 408 -10.78 6.06 -16.09
C PHE A 408 -10.06 5.00 -16.94
N CYS A 409 -10.76 3.93 -17.32
CA CYS A 409 -10.24 2.89 -18.21
C CYS A 409 -9.87 3.48 -19.58
N ARG A 410 -10.80 4.23 -20.20
CA ARG A 410 -10.59 4.89 -21.50
C ARG A 410 -9.41 5.86 -21.46
N LYS A 411 -9.34 6.67 -20.40
CA LYS A 411 -8.23 7.60 -20.20
C LYS A 411 -6.89 6.89 -20.05
N TYR A 412 -6.85 5.78 -19.32
CA TYR A 412 -5.63 4.98 -19.18
C TYR A 412 -5.17 4.41 -20.53
N ILE A 413 -6.08 3.75 -21.25
CA ILE A 413 -5.83 3.16 -22.58
C ILE A 413 -5.29 4.22 -23.55
N SER A 414 -6.01 5.33 -23.73
CA SER A 414 -5.59 6.41 -24.64
C SER A 414 -4.24 7.00 -24.26
N THR A 415 -3.99 7.21 -22.97
CA THR A 415 -2.73 7.79 -22.50
C THR A 415 -1.55 6.90 -22.85
N ILE A 416 -1.59 5.60 -22.51
CA ILE A 416 -0.43 4.73 -22.76
C ILE A 416 -0.21 4.45 -24.25
N LEU A 417 -1.28 4.38 -25.06
CA LEU A 417 -1.17 4.24 -26.52
C LEU A 417 -0.56 5.50 -27.17
N THR A 418 -0.94 6.68 -26.70
CA THR A 418 -0.40 7.96 -27.19
C THR A 418 1.07 8.11 -26.81
N LEU A 419 1.43 7.79 -25.58
CA LEU A 419 2.82 7.82 -25.11
C LEU A 419 3.70 6.85 -25.91
N ALA A 420 3.20 5.64 -26.18
CA ALA A 420 3.90 4.66 -27.00
C ALA A 420 4.12 5.18 -28.44
N SER A 421 3.11 5.78 -29.07
CA SER A 421 3.21 6.31 -30.43
C SER A 421 4.21 7.47 -30.54
N ASN A 422 4.21 8.38 -29.56
CA ASN A 422 5.10 9.55 -29.53
C ASN A 422 6.56 9.19 -29.23
N SER A 423 6.82 8.00 -28.67
CA SER A 423 8.18 7.51 -28.40
C SER A 423 8.88 6.88 -29.62
N SER A 424 8.22 6.86 -30.77
CA SER A 424 8.86 6.55 -32.04
C SER A 424 9.50 7.82 -32.61
N ASP A 425 10.82 7.83 -32.80
CA ASP A 425 11.57 8.95 -33.44
C ASP A 425 11.15 9.24 -34.90
N ASN A 426 10.14 8.54 -35.42
CA ASN A 426 9.54 8.81 -36.71
C ASN A 426 8.44 9.88 -36.57
N GLN A 427 8.80 11.13 -36.86
CA GLN A 427 7.92 12.28 -37.12
C GLN A 427 6.89 12.08 -38.27
N SER A 428 6.54 10.86 -38.65
CA SER A 428 5.69 10.54 -39.80
C SER A 428 4.41 9.74 -39.46
N HIS A 429 4.02 9.66 -38.18
CA HIS A 429 2.64 9.28 -37.84
C HIS A 429 1.85 10.52 -37.42
N PRO A 430 0.93 11.03 -38.27
CA PRO A 430 0.10 12.16 -37.91
C PRO A 430 -0.73 11.80 -36.69
N ASN A 431 -0.87 12.76 -35.75
CA ASN A 431 -1.78 12.71 -34.60
C ASN A 431 -3.14 12.14 -35.02
N ASN A 432 -3.35 10.83 -34.84
CA ASN A 432 -4.55 10.14 -35.29
C ASN A 432 -5.48 9.93 -34.10
N THR A 433 -6.02 11.02 -33.56
CA THR A 433 -7.02 11.01 -32.49
C THR A 433 -8.26 10.17 -32.85
N SER A 434 -8.55 9.97 -34.14
CA SER A 434 -9.61 9.06 -34.59
C SER A 434 -9.32 7.57 -34.36
N ASN A 435 -8.06 7.15 -34.29
CA ASN A 435 -7.72 5.75 -34.01
C ASN A 435 -7.81 5.40 -32.51
N THR A 436 -7.76 6.39 -31.62
CA THR A 436 -7.73 6.15 -30.17
C THR A 436 -9.07 5.67 -29.62
N THR A 437 -10.18 6.27 -30.06
CA THR A 437 -11.53 5.81 -29.64
C THR A 437 -11.83 4.42 -30.19
N GLU A 438 -11.46 4.13 -31.45
CA GLU A 438 -11.57 2.77 -31.99
C GLU A 438 -10.77 1.77 -31.16
N ALA A 439 -9.57 2.13 -30.72
CA ALA A 439 -8.73 1.27 -29.90
C ALA A 439 -9.32 1.04 -28.51
N GLU A 440 -9.80 2.10 -27.85
CA GLU A 440 -10.50 2.00 -26.56
C GLU A 440 -11.72 1.08 -26.65
N ASP A 441 -12.55 1.26 -27.67
CA ASP A 441 -13.76 0.45 -27.87
C ASP A 441 -13.39 -1.02 -28.14
N ALA A 442 -12.40 -1.29 -28.99
CA ALA A 442 -11.92 -2.65 -29.24
C ALA A 442 -11.46 -3.34 -27.95
N ILE A 443 -10.62 -2.69 -27.15
CA ILE A 443 -10.10 -3.23 -25.88
C ILE A 443 -11.23 -3.49 -24.90
N ILE A 444 -12.10 -2.50 -24.67
CA ILE A 444 -13.22 -2.62 -23.71
C ILE A 444 -14.21 -3.70 -24.15
N ASN A 445 -14.53 -3.78 -25.43
CA ASN A 445 -15.47 -4.78 -25.95
C ASN A 445 -14.90 -6.20 -25.86
N ILE A 446 -13.59 -6.37 -26.12
CA ILE A 446 -12.92 -7.66 -25.94
C ILE A 446 -12.93 -8.05 -24.45
N GLU A 447 -12.52 -7.17 -23.54
CA GLU A 447 -12.54 -7.42 -22.09
C GLU A 447 -13.94 -7.77 -21.58
N LYS A 448 -14.99 -7.05 -22.03
CA LYS A 448 -16.38 -7.38 -21.71
C LYS A 448 -16.79 -8.75 -22.24
N SER A 449 -16.39 -9.09 -23.46
CA SER A 449 -16.69 -10.40 -24.05
C SER A 449 -15.97 -11.52 -23.29
N LEU A 450 -14.72 -11.31 -22.91
CA LEU A 450 -13.95 -12.24 -22.08
C LEU A 450 -14.60 -12.44 -20.71
N ALA A 451 -15.06 -11.37 -20.06
CA ALA A 451 -15.75 -11.44 -18.78
C ALA A 451 -16.98 -12.35 -18.80
N THR A 452 -17.69 -12.47 -19.94
CA THR A 452 -18.85 -13.37 -20.09
C THR A 452 -18.49 -14.84 -20.24
N ILE A 453 -17.26 -15.16 -20.67
CA ILE A 453 -16.84 -16.54 -20.94
C ILE A 453 -15.87 -17.10 -19.90
N LEU A 454 -15.33 -16.26 -19.00
CA LEU A 454 -14.47 -16.71 -17.89
C LEU A 454 -15.15 -17.82 -17.07
N PRO A 455 -14.36 -18.71 -16.43
CA PRO A 455 -14.90 -19.81 -15.65
C PRO A 455 -15.92 -19.37 -14.61
N THR A 456 -16.90 -20.22 -14.34
CA THR A 456 -17.74 -20.13 -13.14
C THR A 456 -16.96 -20.52 -11.88
N GLY A 457 -17.47 -20.17 -10.70
CA GLY A 457 -16.87 -20.57 -9.42
C GLY A 457 -16.69 -22.09 -9.26
N GLU A 458 -17.57 -22.87 -9.87
CA GLU A 458 -17.46 -24.33 -9.91
C GLU A 458 -16.31 -24.77 -10.84
N GLU A 459 -16.24 -24.22 -12.06
CA GLU A 459 -15.21 -24.54 -13.06
C GLU A 459 -13.79 -24.18 -12.58
N GLU A 460 -13.63 -23.12 -11.79
CA GLU A 460 -12.33 -22.69 -11.22
C GLU A 460 -12.01 -23.31 -9.85
N GLY A 461 -12.97 -24.01 -9.24
CA GLY A 461 -12.76 -24.71 -7.98
C GLY A 461 -11.60 -25.71 -8.08
N ILE A 462 -10.75 -25.76 -7.06
CA ILE A 462 -9.50 -26.53 -7.07
C ILE A 462 -9.66 -28.03 -7.40
N VAL A 463 -10.85 -28.59 -7.23
CA VAL A 463 -11.17 -29.97 -7.62
C VAL A 463 -11.28 -30.17 -9.14
N ASN A 464 -11.67 -29.13 -9.87
CA ASN A 464 -12.04 -29.16 -11.28
C ASN A 464 -10.93 -28.62 -12.21
N ILE A 465 -9.87 -28.02 -11.65
CA ILE A 465 -8.79 -27.41 -12.44
C ILE A 465 -7.72 -28.37 -12.98
N TYR A 466 -7.84 -29.68 -12.72
CA TYR A 466 -6.87 -30.67 -13.17
C TYR A 466 -7.43 -31.52 -14.31
N ASN A 467 -7.34 -31.01 -15.55
CA ASN A 467 -7.79 -31.72 -16.75
C ASN A 467 -6.58 -32.01 -17.66
N PRO A 468 -5.90 -33.17 -17.51
CA PRO A 468 -4.81 -33.55 -18.38
C PRO A 468 -5.33 -33.86 -19.79
N VAL A 469 -4.79 -33.18 -20.79
CA VAL A 469 -5.09 -33.38 -22.22
C VAL A 469 -3.77 -33.66 -22.93
N LYS A 470 -3.76 -34.62 -23.88
CA LYS A 470 -2.58 -34.86 -24.69
C LYS A 470 -2.24 -33.61 -25.49
N TYR A 471 -0.97 -33.26 -25.55
CA TYR A 471 -0.49 -32.10 -26.29
C TYR A 471 -0.99 -32.11 -27.74
N SER A 472 -0.91 -33.25 -28.43
CA SER A 472 -1.38 -33.39 -29.82
C SER A 472 -2.89 -33.17 -30.00
N ASP A 473 -3.67 -33.43 -28.95
CA ASP A 473 -5.13 -33.28 -29.00
C ASP A 473 -5.49 -31.83 -28.66
N ALA A 474 -4.85 -31.25 -27.64
CA ALA A 474 -5.04 -29.85 -27.26
C ALA A 474 -4.72 -28.87 -28.40
N ILE A 475 -3.62 -29.08 -29.16
CA ILE A 475 -3.29 -28.21 -30.30
C ILE A 475 -4.27 -28.33 -31.48
N LYS A 476 -5.00 -29.45 -31.57
CA LYS A 476 -6.03 -29.67 -32.60
C LYS A 476 -7.38 -29.10 -32.17
N GLU A 477 -7.71 -29.25 -30.88
CA GLU A 477 -8.96 -28.77 -30.27
C GLU A 477 -8.98 -27.23 -30.23
N TRP A 478 -7.85 -26.61 -29.85
CA TRP A 478 -7.71 -25.16 -29.66
C TRP A 478 -6.54 -24.59 -30.47
N PRO A 479 -6.63 -24.58 -31.81
CA PRO A 479 -5.51 -24.25 -32.68
C PRO A 479 -5.00 -22.81 -32.55
N LEU A 480 -5.85 -21.83 -32.22
CA LEU A 480 -5.41 -20.45 -31.97
C LEU A 480 -5.01 -20.24 -30.51
N THR A 481 -5.95 -20.46 -29.59
CA THR A 481 -5.76 -20.09 -28.18
C THR A 481 -4.68 -20.93 -27.49
N PHE A 482 -4.45 -22.17 -27.91
CA PHE A 482 -3.33 -22.98 -27.42
C PHE A 482 -2.29 -23.31 -28.48
N GLY A 483 -2.67 -23.87 -29.64
CA GLY A 483 -1.72 -24.37 -30.65
C GLY A 483 -0.72 -23.31 -31.11
N ALA A 484 -1.21 -22.19 -31.63
CA ALA A 484 -0.37 -21.08 -32.07
C ALA A 484 0.41 -20.44 -30.91
N LEU A 485 -0.20 -20.30 -29.74
CA LEU A 485 0.48 -19.80 -28.53
C LEU A 485 1.66 -20.70 -28.13
N ALA A 486 1.45 -22.01 -28.11
CA ALA A 486 2.45 -23.03 -27.78
C ALA A 486 3.63 -23.03 -28.76
N ASP A 487 3.36 -22.81 -30.04
CA ASP A 487 4.39 -22.60 -31.07
C ASP A 487 5.23 -21.35 -30.79
N GLY A 488 4.60 -20.28 -30.29
CA GLY A 488 5.27 -19.04 -29.88
C GLY A 488 6.15 -19.22 -28.64
N ILE A 489 5.65 -19.97 -27.66
CA ILE A 489 6.37 -20.37 -26.45
C ILE A 489 7.51 -21.36 -26.76
N ARG A 490 7.46 -22.00 -27.95
CA ARG A 490 8.41 -23.02 -28.42
C ARG A 490 8.37 -24.30 -27.60
N LEU A 491 7.17 -24.73 -27.18
CA LEU A 491 7.01 -25.98 -26.42
C LEU A 491 7.50 -27.22 -27.17
N THR A 492 7.45 -27.20 -28.51
CA THR A 492 7.95 -28.29 -29.37
C THR A 492 9.48 -28.40 -29.38
N GLU A 493 10.22 -27.38 -28.93
CA GLU A 493 11.67 -27.43 -28.77
C GLU A 493 12.09 -28.16 -27.48
N LEU A 494 11.15 -28.42 -26.57
CA LEU A 494 11.42 -29.09 -25.30
C LEU A 494 11.41 -30.61 -25.48
N SER A 495 12.56 -31.24 -25.25
CA SER A 495 12.71 -32.70 -25.34
C SER A 495 11.79 -33.50 -24.41
N SER A 496 11.29 -32.88 -23.33
CA SER A 496 10.37 -33.49 -22.37
C SER A 496 8.90 -33.45 -22.81
N LEU A 497 8.55 -32.69 -23.85
CA LEU A 497 7.22 -32.66 -24.43
C LEU A 497 7.23 -33.31 -25.82
N ASN A 498 6.33 -34.28 -25.99
CA ASN A 498 6.02 -34.91 -27.26
C ASN A 498 4.50 -34.97 -27.46
N ASP A 499 4.05 -35.44 -28.62
CA ASP A 499 2.63 -35.54 -28.98
C ASP A 499 1.77 -36.27 -27.94
N THR A 500 2.35 -37.22 -27.22
CA THR A 500 1.65 -38.04 -26.19
C THR A 500 1.77 -37.49 -24.77
N SER A 501 2.56 -36.42 -24.58
CA SER A 501 2.73 -35.77 -23.28
C SER A 501 1.46 -35.04 -22.89
N ASN A 502 1.12 -35.04 -21.61
CA ASN A 502 -0.06 -34.30 -21.13
C ASN A 502 0.31 -32.86 -20.81
N VAL A 503 -0.54 -31.93 -21.24
CA VAL A 503 -0.65 -30.57 -20.70
C VAL A 503 -1.87 -30.50 -19.79
N ILE A 504 -1.83 -29.71 -18.73
CA ILE A 504 -2.95 -29.55 -17.82
C ILE A 504 -3.76 -28.32 -18.24
N VAL A 505 -5.01 -28.54 -18.64
CA VAL A 505 -5.93 -27.47 -19.01
C VAL A 505 -6.81 -27.18 -17.82
N THR A 506 -6.72 -25.99 -17.23
CA THR A 506 -7.46 -25.72 -15.99
C THR A 506 -8.96 -25.70 -16.23
N THR A 507 -9.40 -25.18 -17.37
CA THR A 507 -10.83 -25.12 -17.69
C THR A 507 -11.05 -25.37 -19.19
N PRO A 508 -11.17 -26.63 -19.64
CA PRO A 508 -11.36 -26.95 -21.07
C PRO A 508 -12.52 -26.20 -21.71
N ALA A 509 -13.66 -26.10 -21.00
CA ALA A 509 -14.83 -25.38 -21.49
C ALA A 509 -14.59 -23.87 -21.71
N TYR A 510 -13.65 -23.26 -20.99
CA TYR A 510 -13.22 -21.89 -21.27
C TYR A 510 -12.52 -21.80 -22.63
N PHE A 511 -11.61 -22.73 -22.93
CA PHE A 511 -10.91 -22.74 -24.21
C PHE A 511 -11.87 -22.99 -25.38
N ASP A 512 -12.89 -23.83 -25.21
CA ASP A 512 -13.95 -23.99 -26.22
C ASP A 512 -14.71 -22.69 -26.51
N ARG A 513 -14.97 -21.88 -25.47
CA ARG A 513 -15.62 -20.57 -25.59
C ARG A 513 -14.67 -19.52 -26.17
N ALA A 514 -13.41 -19.52 -25.71
CA ALA A 514 -12.38 -18.59 -26.15
C ALA A 514 -12.03 -18.78 -27.62
N GLU A 515 -11.89 -20.02 -28.10
CA GLU A 515 -11.61 -20.34 -29.50
C GLU A 515 -12.73 -19.81 -30.41
N LYS A 516 -14.00 -20.00 -30.02
CA LYS A 516 -15.16 -19.43 -30.73
C LYS A 516 -15.19 -17.90 -30.71
N LEU A 517 -14.86 -17.31 -29.56
CA LEU A 517 -14.84 -15.86 -29.40
C LEU A 517 -13.76 -15.22 -30.29
N VAL A 518 -12.55 -15.79 -30.33
CA VAL A 518 -11.46 -15.23 -31.14
C VAL A 518 -11.68 -15.45 -32.62
N ASP A 519 -12.44 -16.47 -33.03
CA ASP A 519 -12.81 -16.69 -34.43
C ASP A 519 -13.71 -15.56 -34.98
N ILE A 520 -14.58 -14.98 -34.15
CA ILE A 520 -15.47 -13.89 -34.55
C ILE A 520 -14.86 -12.49 -34.45
N ILE A 521 -13.86 -12.27 -33.58
CA ILE A 521 -13.19 -10.96 -33.44
C ILE A 521 -12.24 -10.72 -34.62
N ASP A 522 -12.23 -9.52 -35.20
CA ASP A 522 -11.31 -9.18 -36.29
C ASP A 522 -9.84 -9.21 -35.81
N VAL A 523 -8.93 -9.64 -36.69
CA VAL A 523 -7.48 -9.62 -36.38
C VAL A 523 -6.99 -8.20 -36.05
N LYS A 524 -7.60 -7.15 -36.63
CA LYS A 524 -7.34 -5.75 -36.31
C LYS A 524 -7.56 -5.49 -34.81
N ASP A 525 -8.70 -5.91 -34.26
CA ASP A 525 -9.07 -5.64 -32.87
C ASP A 525 -8.24 -6.50 -31.91
N LEU A 526 -7.96 -7.75 -32.27
CA LEU A 526 -7.03 -8.61 -31.51
C LEU A 526 -5.61 -8.03 -31.46
N LYS A 527 -5.13 -7.41 -32.55
CA LYS A 527 -3.83 -6.73 -32.58
C LYS A 527 -3.81 -5.51 -31.65
N ILE A 528 -4.88 -4.73 -31.65
CA ILE A 528 -5.04 -3.59 -30.72
C ILE A 528 -4.99 -4.11 -29.28
N TYR A 529 -5.72 -5.18 -28.98
CA TYR A 529 -5.78 -5.75 -27.65
C TYR A 529 -4.42 -6.30 -27.18
N LEU A 530 -3.73 -7.08 -28.01
CA LEU A 530 -2.38 -7.56 -27.69
C LEU A 530 -1.39 -6.40 -27.48
N THR A 531 -1.46 -5.36 -28.33
CA THR A 531 -0.63 -4.15 -28.20
C THR A 531 -0.85 -3.50 -26.83
N PHE A 532 -2.10 -3.34 -26.43
CA PHE A 532 -2.44 -2.76 -25.13
C PHE A 532 -1.97 -3.63 -23.96
N LEU A 533 -2.22 -4.95 -23.98
CA LEU A 533 -1.77 -5.84 -22.91
C LEU A 533 -0.25 -5.89 -22.77
N TYR A 534 0.47 -5.93 -23.89
CA TYR A 534 1.93 -5.88 -23.92
C TYR A 534 2.43 -4.56 -23.31
N LEU A 535 1.87 -3.42 -23.74
CA LEU A 535 2.19 -2.11 -23.16
C LEU A 535 1.91 -2.06 -21.66
N ASN A 536 0.72 -2.47 -21.23
CA ASN A 536 0.31 -2.49 -19.83
C ASN A 536 1.30 -3.31 -18.96
N SER A 537 1.81 -4.43 -19.49
CA SER A 537 2.82 -5.25 -18.79
C SER A 537 4.20 -4.56 -18.69
N CYS A 538 4.51 -3.63 -19.60
CA CYS A 538 5.77 -2.90 -19.63
C CYS A 538 5.73 -1.61 -18.80
N VAL A 539 4.56 -1.02 -18.57
CA VAL A 539 4.41 0.35 -18.02
C VAL A 539 5.20 0.60 -16.74
N SER A 540 5.27 -0.38 -15.82
CA SER A 540 6.05 -0.28 -14.57
C SER A 540 7.56 -0.14 -14.76
N TYR A 541 8.05 -0.30 -15.99
CA TYR A 541 9.47 -0.26 -16.37
C TYR A 541 9.78 0.87 -17.38
N LEU A 542 8.79 1.71 -17.70
CA LEU A 542 8.90 2.82 -18.66
C LEU A 542 8.96 4.19 -17.97
N GLY A 543 9.24 5.24 -18.73
CA GLY A 543 9.38 6.63 -18.27
C GLY A 543 8.24 7.14 -17.37
N GLN A 544 8.55 8.18 -16.58
CA GLN A 544 7.60 8.79 -15.63
C GLN A 544 6.17 9.02 -16.18
N PRO A 545 5.96 9.48 -17.42
CA PRO A 545 4.59 9.64 -17.95
C PRO A 545 3.77 8.35 -17.98
N PHE A 546 4.40 7.19 -18.21
CA PHE A 546 3.74 5.89 -18.16
C PHE A 546 3.43 5.48 -16.72
N LEU A 547 4.37 5.71 -15.78
CA LEU A 547 4.17 5.46 -14.35
C LEU A 547 3.02 6.30 -13.79
N ASP A 548 2.95 7.57 -14.17
CA ASP A 548 1.87 8.49 -13.77
C ASP A 548 0.51 7.98 -14.27
N ALA A 549 0.43 7.55 -15.54
CA ALA A 549 -0.80 7.00 -16.10
C ALA A 549 -1.26 5.73 -15.36
N ARG A 550 -0.32 4.83 -15.03
CA ARG A 550 -0.62 3.61 -14.25
C ARG A 550 -1.06 3.94 -12.83
N PHE A 551 -0.36 4.84 -12.15
CA PHE A 551 -0.69 5.27 -10.80
C PHE A 551 -2.07 5.92 -10.75
N GLU A 552 -2.36 6.85 -11.67
CA GLU A 552 -3.67 7.51 -11.75
C GLU A 552 -4.79 6.47 -11.88
N PHE A 553 -4.63 5.45 -12.72
CA PHE A 553 -5.66 4.44 -12.94
C PHE A 553 -5.74 3.39 -11.81
N PHE A 554 -4.70 2.57 -11.63
CA PHE A 554 -4.75 1.41 -10.74
C PHE A 554 -4.65 1.77 -9.26
N GLU A 555 -3.80 2.74 -8.92
CA GLU A 555 -3.53 3.03 -7.52
C GLU A 555 -4.49 4.08 -6.99
N LYS A 556 -4.66 5.20 -7.70
CA LYS A 556 -5.47 6.32 -7.24
C LYS A 556 -6.97 6.09 -7.48
N ASN A 557 -7.37 5.82 -8.72
CA ASN A 557 -8.79 5.68 -9.03
C ASN A 557 -9.34 4.33 -8.54
N LEU A 558 -8.69 3.20 -8.83
CA LEU A 558 -9.20 1.89 -8.40
C LEU A 558 -8.96 1.60 -6.91
N SER A 559 -7.78 1.95 -6.38
CA SER A 559 -7.37 1.54 -5.02
C SER A 559 -7.40 2.67 -3.98
N GLY A 560 -7.65 3.92 -4.36
CA GLY A 560 -7.74 5.06 -3.45
C GLY A 560 -6.41 5.62 -2.92
N SER A 561 -5.28 5.22 -3.52
CA SER A 561 -3.95 5.71 -3.14
C SER A 561 -3.79 7.20 -3.40
N LEU A 562 -3.26 7.93 -2.42
CA LEU A 562 -3.11 9.39 -2.50
C LEU A 562 -1.80 9.84 -3.18
N ALA A 563 -0.74 9.03 -3.13
CA ALA A 563 0.55 9.32 -3.77
C ALA A 563 1.29 8.04 -4.16
N MET A 564 2.18 8.17 -5.15
CA MET A 564 3.07 7.08 -5.57
C MET A 564 4.01 6.67 -4.44
N PRO A 565 4.34 5.38 -4.33
CA PRO A 565 5.40 4.93 -3.43
C PRO A 565 6.73 5.60 -3.80
N PRO A 566 7.59 5.91 -2.81
CA PRO A 566 8.94 6.40 -3.08
C PRO A 566 9.71 5.43 -3.99
N ARG A 567 10.52 5.97 -4.89
CA ARG A 567 11.28 5.20 -5.88
C ARG A 567 12.22 4.18 -5.23
N GLU A 568 12.74 4.52 -4.07
CA GLU A 568 13.52 3.64 -3.20
C GLU A 568 12.79 2.33 -2.90
N ARG A 569 11.50 2.44 -2.57
CA ARG A 569 10.65 1.30 -2.23
C ARG A 569 10.41 0.43 -3.46
N THR A 570 10.03 1.02 -4.58
CA THR A 570 9.74 0.27 -5.82
C THR A 570 10.99 -0.43 -6.37
N CYS A 571 12.17 0.20 -6.29
CA CYS A 571 13.44 -0.44 -6.69
C CYS A 571 13.81 -1.61 -5.76
N THR A 572 13.60 -1.46 -4.46
CA THR A 572 13.84 -2.51 -3.47
C THR A 572 12.94 -3.73 -3.72
N GLU A 573 11.64 -3.48 -3.93
CA GLU A 573 10.66 -4.53 -4.24
C GLU A 573 11.01 -5.24 -5.56
N ALA A 574 11.41 -4.48 -6.60
CA ALA A 574 11.85 -5.06 -7.87
C ALA A 574 13.06 -6.01 -7.70
N GLN A 575 14.02 -5.66 -6.86
CA GLN A 575 15.18 -6.54 -6.60
C GLN A 575 14.79 -7.82 -5.85
N ILE A 576 13.86 -7.74 -4.90
CA ILE A 576 13.30 -8.92 -4.23
C ILE A 576 12.59 -9.82 -5.24
N THR A 577 11.84 -9.24 -6.19
CA THR A 577 11.11 -9.98 -7.22
C THR A 577 12.04 -10.61 -8.27
N PHE A 578 13.05 -9.90 -8.75
CA PHE A 578 13.92 -10.38 -9.83
C PHE A 578 15.09 -11.24 -9.34
N PHE A 579 15.51 -11.07 -8.08
CA PHE A 579 16.63 -11.80 -7.48
C PHE A 579 16.27 -12.39 -6.11
N PRO A 580 15.17 -13.16 -6.00
CA PRO A 580 14.61 -13.56 -4.70
C PRO A 580 15.56 -14.42 -3.87
N VAL A 581 16.28 -15.35 -4.51
CA VAL A 581 17.26 -16.24 -3.85
C VAL A 581 18.42 -15.43 -3.31
N LEU A 582 19.02 -14.60 -4.16
CA LEU A 582 20.21 -13.82 -3.86
C LEU A 582 19.96 -12.76 -2.77
N VAL A 583 18.88 -11.98 -2.89
CA VAL A 583 18.50 -10.96 -1.91
C VAL A 583 18.05 -11.61 -0.60
N GLY A 584 17.32 -12.73 -0.68
CA GLY A 584 16.87 -13.47 0.49
C GLY A 584 18.01 -14.06 1.31
N GLU A 585 18.99 -14.68 0.65
CA GLU A 585 20.21 -15.19 1.31
C GLU A 585 20.94 -14.06 2.04
N TYR A 586 21.18 -12.95 1.35
CA TYR A 586 21.86 -11.80 1.94
C TYR A 586 21.11 -11.22 3.14
N TYR A 587 19.79 -11.05 3.02
CA TYR A 587 18.95 -10.56 4.11
C TYR A 587 19.07 -11.46 5.34
N ALA A 588 18.93 -12.78 5.16
CA ALA A 588 19.02 -13.73 6.25
C ALA A 588 20.42 -13.74 6.90
N GLN A 589 21.50 -13.60 6.13
CA GLN A 589 22.86 -13.47 6.67
C GLN A 589 23.02 -12.28 7.62
N LYS A 590 22.30 -11.18 7.38
CA LYS A 590 22.45 -9.94 8.16
C LYS A 590 21.42 -9.77 9.28
N MET A 591 20.19 -10.25 9.10
CA MET A 591 19.07 -9.95 9.99
C MET A 591 18.53 -11.14 10.76
N PHE A 592 18.92 -12.37 10.41
CA PHE A 592 18.35 -13.57 11.02
C PHE A 592 19.40 -14.35 11.80
N ASP A 593 19.90 -13.83 12.93
CA ASP A 593 20.95 -14.50 13.70
C ASP A 593 20.52 -15.88 14.26
N ALA A 594 21.49 -16.62 14.80
CA ALA A 594 21.28 -17.98 15.33
C ALA A 594 20.23 -18.04 16.45
N SER A 595 20.11 -16.98 17.28
CA SER A 595 19.11 -16.96 18.35
C SER A 595 17.69 -16.85 17.82
N ARG A 596 17.49 -16.04 16.77
CA ARG A 596 16.20 -15.96 16.06
C ARG A 596 15.85 -17.28 15.39
N GLU A 597 16.84 -17.94 14.79
CA GLU A 597 16.65 -19.24 14.15
C GLU A 597 16.27 -20.33 15.14
N GLU A 598 16.93 -20.38 16.30
CA GLU A 598 16.61 -21.33 17.37
C GLU A 598 15.18 -21.10 17.91
N TYR A 599 14.82 -19.84 18.19
CA TYR A 599 13.46 -19.51 18.63
C TYR A 599 12.41 -19.86 17.57
N ALA A 600 12.68 -19.53 16.30
CA ALA A 600 11.77 -19.81 15.21
C ALA A 600 11.48 -21.30 15.06
N ASN A 601 12.52 -22.14 15.10
CA ASN A 601 12.37 -23.59 15.07
C ASN A 601 11.61 -24.13 16.29
N LEU A 602 11.88 -23.59 17.49
CA LEU A 602 11.15 -23.96 18.71
C LEU A 602 9.66 -23.61 18.60
N LEU A 603 9.34 -22.42 18.08
CA LEU A 603 7.96 -21.98 17.93
C LEU A 603 7.23 -22.89 16.94
N VAL A 604 7.79 -23.10 15.75
CA VAL A 604 7.20 -23.98 14.72
C VAL A 604 6.97 -25.39 15.28
N ALA A 605 7.95 -25.99 15.95
CA ALA A 605 7.79 -27.31 16.56
C ALA A 605 6.70 -27.35 17.66
N SER A 606 6.54 -26.26 18.41
CA SER A 606 5.48 -26.16 19.44
C SER A 606 4.10 -26.13 18.80
N LEU A 607 3.95 -25.44 17.67
CA LEU A 607 2.70 -25.34 16.91
C LEU A 607 2.37 -26.66 16.18
N ASP A 608 3.37 -27.33 15.60
CA ASP A 608 3.21 -28.67 15.02
C ASP A 608 2.70 -29.66 16.09
N SER A 609 3.27 -29.60 17.29
CA SER A 609 2.83 -30.43 18.42
C SER A 609 1.40 -30.11 18.87
N ALA A 610 1.03 -28.83 18.91
CA ALA A 610 -0.34 -28.43 19.24
C ALA A 610 -1.34 -28.94 18.21
N MET A 611 -0.99 -28.92 16.91
CA MET A 611 -1.84 -29.45 15.86
C MET A 611 -1.99 -30.97 15.96
N ALA A 612 -0.91 -31.69 16.28
CA ALA A 612 -0.98 -33.14 16.53
C ALA A 612 -1.94 -33.46 17.69
N ASP A 613 -1.84 -32.68 18.77
CA ASP A 613 -2.71 -32.79 19.94
C ASP A 613 -4.17 -32.49 19.62
N HIS A 614 -4.45 -31.50 18.77
CA HIS A 614 -5.79 -31.18 18.27
C HIS A 614 -6.34 -32.35 17.47
N ILE A 615 -5.63 -32.78 16.42
CA ILE A 615 -6.05 -33.90 15.56
C ILE A 615 -6.35 -35.15 16.38
N ALA A 616 -5.56 -35.46 17.41
CA ALA A 616 -5.78 -36.63 18.27
C ALA A 616 -7.08 -36.55 19.10
N LYS A 617 -7.60 -35.35 19.39
CA LYS A 617 -8.72 -35.12 20.33
C LYS A 617 -10.04 -34.70 19.65
N LEU A 618 -10.02 -34.28 18.38
CA LEU A 618 -11.24 -33.87 17.66
C LEU A 618 -12.25 -35.02 17.59
N ASP A 619 -13.37 -34.91 18.30
CA ASP A 619 -14.40 -35.94 18.42
C ASP A 619 -15.18 -36.20 17.12
N TRP A 620 -15.19 -35.22 16.22
CA TRP A 620 -15.90 -35.26 14.94
C TRP A 620 -15.11 -35.92 13.81
N LEU A 621 -13.82 -36.24 14.02
CA LEU A 621 -13.03 -37.04 13.10
C LEU A 621 -13.25 -38.54 13.36
N ASP A 622 -13.61 -39.30 12.33
CA ASP A 622 -13.51 -40.75 12.39
C ASP A 622 -12.03 -41.22 12.49
N ASP A 623 -11.81 -42.44 12.99
CA ASP A 623 -10.46 -42.98 13.21
C ASP A 623 -9.61 -43.08 11.94
N GLN A 624 -10.23 -43.36 10.79
CA GLN A 624 -9.52 -43.46 9.51
C GLN A 624 -9.05 -42.10 9.03
N THR A 625 -9.92 -41.09 9.04
CA THR A 625 -9.57 -39.71 8.65
C THR A 625 -8.57 -39.11 9.64
N ARG A 626 -8.69 -39.40 10.94
CA ARG A 626 -7.72 -38.98 11.97
C ARG A 626 -6.32 -39.52 11.69
N ALA A 627 -6.19 -40.82 11.43
CA ALA A 627 -4.89 -41.42 11.12
C ALA A 627 -4.24 -40.80 9.87
N LYS A 628 -5.05 -40.46 8.85
CA LYS A 628 -4.58 -39.77 7.64
C LYS A 628 -4.19 -38.31 7.89
N ALA A 629 -4.92 -37.60 8.74
CA ALA A 629 -4.57 -36.25 9.14
C ALA A 629 -3.24 -36.21 9.92
N GLU A 630 -3.02 -37.17 10.83
CA GLU A 630 -1.74 -37.32 11.53
C GLU A 630 -0.58 -37.66 10.59
N GLU A 631 -0.81 -38.54 9.60
CA GLU A 631 0.18 -38.85 8.56
C GLU A 631 0.54 -37.59 7.76
N LYS A 632 -0.47 -36.81 7.34
CA LYS A 632 -0.27 -35.57 6.62
C LYS A 632 0.54 -34.54 7.42
N LEU A 633 0.18 -34.33 8.69
CA LEU A 633 0.91 -33.40 9.57
C LEU A 633 2.39 -33.80 9.70
N LYS A 634 2.68 -35.10 9.87
CA LYS A 634 4.06 -35.62 9.96
C LYS A 634 4.87 -35.42 8.68
N MET A 635 4.21 -35.26 7.54
CA MET A 635 4.85 -35.03 6.24
C MET A 635 5.00 -33.54 5.88
N ILE A 636 4.47 -32.62 6.70
CA ILE A 636 4.66 -31.19 6.47
C ILE A 636 6.15 -30.86 6.56
N THR A 637 6.67 -30.19 5.53
CA THR A 637 8.06 -29.70 5.52
C THR A 637 8.08 -28.20 5.83
N ASN A 638 8.62 -27.85 7.00
CA ASN A 638 8.75 -26.46 7.45
C ASN A 638 10.12 -25.88 7.06
N HIS A 639 10.12 -24.82 6.25
CA HIS A 639 11.33 -24.07 5.89
C HIS A 639 11.39 -22.75 6.64
N VAL A 640 12.42 -22.58 7.48
CA VAL A 640 12.51 -21.44 8.40
C VAL A 640 13.73 -20.57 8.08
N GLY A 641 13.47 -19.30 7.81
CA GLY A 641 14.46 -18.23 7.73
C GLY A 641 15.31 -18.22 6.47
N ARG A 642 16.13 -19.26 6.28
CA ARG A 642 17.18 -19.35 5.26
C ARG A 642 16.85 -20.40 4.20
N SER A 643 16.90 -20.00 2.94
CA SER A 643 16.91 -20.94 1.81
C SER A 643 18.31 -21.50 1.61
N THR A 644 18.40 -22.78 1.26
CA THR A 644 19.62 -23.45 0.81
C THR A 644 19.77 -23.44 -0.72
N GLN A 645 18.79 -22.87 -1.43
CA GLN A 645 18.75 -22.81 -2.87
C GLN A 645 19.93 -22.00 -3.42
N LYS A 646 20.50 -22.47 -4.52
CA LYS A 646 21.54 -21.74 -5.26
C LYS A 646 21.01 -21.46 -6.66
N LYS A 647 20.87 -20.18 -7.01
CA LYS A 647 20.44 -19.75 -8.35
C LYS A 647 21.61 -19.15 -9.12
N ASN A 648 21.76 -19.59 -10.37
CA ASN A 648 22.70 -18.99 -11.31
C ASN A 648 21.99 -17.89 -12.11
N TYR A 649 22.71 -16.81 -12.42
CA TYR A 649 22.21 -15.69 -13.22
C TYR A 649 23.11 -15.54 -14.44
N PRO A 650 22.85 -16.29 -15.54
CA PRO A 650 23.77 -16.43 -16.68
C PRO A 650 23.69 -15.24 -17.66
N PHE A 651 23.37 -14.05 -17.17
CA PHE A 651 23.18 -12.85 -17.96
C PHE A 651 23.83 -11.64 -17.30
N THR A 652 24.18 -10.65 -18.13
CA THR A 652 24.70 -9.36 -17.67
C THR A 652 23.64 -8.29 -17.88
N LEU A 653 23.47 -7.43 -16.88
CA LEU A 653 22.56 -6.30 -16.95
C LEU A 653 23.32 -5.03 -17.35
N THR A 654 22.62 -4.13 -18.03
CA THR A 654 23.16 -2.83 -18.47
C THR A 654 22.68 -1.70 -17.55
N ARG A 655 23.37 -0.56 -17.56
CA ARG A 655 22.94 0.63 -16.82
C ARG A 655 21.94 1.48 -17.62
N ASP A 656 21.94 1.37 -18.94
CA ASP A 656 21.31 2.38 -19.78
C ASP A 656 19.90 1.97 -20.25
N ASP A 657 19.51 0.71 -20.07
CA ASP A 657 18.21 0.21 -20.48
C ASP A 657 17.57 -0.72 -19.43
N TYR A 658 16.64 -0.15 -18.67
CA TYR A 658 15.92 -0.88 -17.62
C TYR A 658 14.94 -1.92 -18.18
N LEU A 659 14.22 -1.59 -19.25
CA LEU A 659 13.27 -2.50 -19.87
C LEU A 659 13.99 -3.73 -20.43
N LEU A 660 15.13 -3.53 -21.10
CA LEU A 660 15.96 -4.62 -21.59
C LEU A 660 16.43 -5.54 -20.46
N ASN A 661 16.82 -4.99 -19.32
CA ASN A 661 17.19 -5.79 -18.16
C ASN A 661 16.02 -6.66 -17.68
N VAL A 662 14.83 -6.07 -17.55
CA VAL A 662 13.61 -6.78 -17.13
C VAL A 662 13.25 -7.89 -18.13
N LEU A 663 13.29 -7.60 -19.43
CA LEU A 663 13.06 -8.58 -20.49
C LEU A 663 14.10 -9.71 -20.43
N THR A 664 15.38 -9.39 -20.20
CA THR A 664 16.46 -10.38 -20.08
C THR A 664 16.22 -11.33 -18.90
N ILE A 665 15.88 -10.79 -17.74
CA ILE A 665 15.58 -11.57 -16.52
C ILE A 665 14.37 -12.46 -16.76
N LYS A 666 13.25 -11.88 -17.22
CA LYS A 666 11.99 -12.61 -17.42
C LYS A 666 12.10 -13.69 -18.50
N ASN A 667 12.81 -13.43 -19.60
CA ASN A 667 13.08 -14.44 -20.63
C ASN A 667 13.90 -15.61 -20.06
N ASN A 668 14.92 -15.31 -19.24
CA ASN A 668 15.72 -16.35 -18.60
C ASN A 668 14.88 -17.18 -17.61
N ASP A 669 14.11 -16.53 -16.72
CA ASP A 669 13.26 -17.22 -15.75
C ASP A 669 12.18 -18.07 -16.42
N TRP A 670 11.60 -17.58 -17.52
CA TRP A 670 10.65 -18.36 -18.31
C TRP A 670 11.30 -19.58 -18.97
N ALA A 671 12.47 -19.41 -19.59
CA ALA A 671 13.21 -20.51 -20.19
C ALA A 671 13.62 -21.58 -19.15
N GLU A 672 14.06 -21.16 -17.96
CA GLU A 672 14.36 -22.05 -16.83
C GLU A 672 13.11 -22.81 -16.38
N SER A 673 11.97 -22.10 -16.25
CA SER A 673 10.68 -22.70 -15.90
C SER A 673 10.22 -23.75 -16.92
N LEU A 674 10.33 -23.46 -18.21
CA LEU A 674 10.00 -24.41 -19.28
C LEU A 674 10.88 -25.68 -19.26
N GLN A 675 12.16 -25.55 -18.91
CA GLN A 675 13.05 -26.71 -18.78
C GLN A 675 12.65 -27.65 -17.64
N LYS A 676 11.91 -27.16 -16.64
CA LYS A 676 11.40 -28.01 -15.54
C LYS A 676 10.30 -28.97 -15.99
N ILE A 677 9.60 -28.70 -17.10
CA ILE A 677 8.50 -29.56 -17.58
C ILE A 677 8.98 -31.00 -17.75
N GLY A 678 8.27 -31.95 -17.12
CA GLY A 678 8.62 -33.37 -17.12
C GLY A 678 9.81 -33.77 -16.24
N GLN A 679 10.49 -32.81 -15.61
CA GLN A 679 11.55 -33.06 -14.63
C GLN A 679 10.96 -33.24 -13.23
N GLU A 680 11.75 -33.84 -12.34
CA GLU A 680 11.39 -33.96 -10.93
C GLU A 680 11.19 -32.59 -10.27
N VAL A 681 10.24 -32.53 -9.35
CA VAL A 681 9.95 -31.31 -8.57
C VAL A 681 11.05 -31.11 -7.53
N ASP A 682 11.72 -29.95 -7.57
CA ASP A 682 12.68 -29.55 -6.56
C ASP A 682 11.96 -29.04 -5.31
N ARG A 683 11.84 -29.90 -4.29
CA ARG A 683 11.22 -29.58 -3.00
C ARG A 683 12.06 -28.65 -2.12
N THR A 684 13.27 -28.27 -2.56
CA THR A 684 14.10 -27.27 -1.87
C THR A 684 13.87 -25.86 -2.38
N GLU A 685 13.16 -25.70 -3.49
CA GLU A 685 12.83 -24.41 -4.07
C GLU A 685 11.83 -23.64 -3.19
N TRP A 686 12.08 -22.34 -3.04
CA TRP A 686 11.21 -21.45 -2.29
C TRP A 686 10.38 -20.61 -3.23
N ILE A 687 9.07 -20.57 -3.01
CA ILE A 687 8.20 -19.66 -3.74
C ILE A 687 8.26 -18.23 -3.20
N LEU A 688 8.82 -17.99 -2.02
CA LEU A 688 9.02 -16.67 -1.42
C LEU A 688 10.51 -16.39 -1.22
N SER A 689 10.94 -15.14 -1.40
CA SER A 689 12.28 -14.72 -1.00
C SER A 689 12.42 -14.75 0.53
N GLY A 690 13.61 -15.06 1.04
CA GLY A 690 13.95 -14.86 2.46
C GLY A 690 13.76 -13.41 2.95
N ALA A 691 13.71 -12.45 2.04
CA ALA A 691 13.48 -11.02 2.31
C ALA A 691 11.99 -10.61 2.28
N THR A 692 11.06 -11.56 2.06
CA THR A 692 9.61 -11.30 2.05
C THR A 692 9.03 -11.30 3.47
N VAL A 693 8.18 -10.33 3.80
CA VAL A 693 7.37 -10.35 5.03
C VAL A 693 6.06 -11.07 4.72
N GLY A 694 5.98 -12.33 5.10
CA GLY A 694 4.82 -13.20 4.92
C GLY A 694 5.19 -14.63 5.30
N ALA A 695 4.30 -15.56 5.01
CA ALA A 695 4.57 -17.00 5.02
C ALA A 695 3.74 -17.63 3.89
N TYR A 696 3.87 -18.93 3.61
CA TYR A 696 2.99 -19.57 2.65
C TYR A 696 3.00 -21.09 2.77
N TYR A 697 1.82 -21.71 2.76
CA TYR A 697 1.63 -23.15 2.58
C TYR A 697 1.37 -23.53 1.11
N THR A 698 2.15 -24.47 0.58
CA THR A 698 1.96 -25.02 -0.78
C THR A 698 1.33 -26.41 -0.71
N PRO A 699 0.05 -26.59 -1.12
CA PRO A 699 -0.63 -27.88 -0.99
C PRO A 699 0.01 -29.04 -1.75
N THR A 700 0.52 -28.79 -2.96
CA THR A 700 1.13 -29.83 -3.81
C THR A 700 2.48 -30.33 -3.30
N LEU A 701 3.12 -29.57 -2.40
CA LEU A 701 4.40 -29.92 -1.79
C LEU A 701 4.26 -30.31 -0.32
N ASN A 702 3.10 -30.06 0.29
CA ASN A 702 2.86 -30.15 1.73
C ASN A 702 3.97 -29.41 2.51
N GLN A 703 4.24 -28.17 2.10
CA GLN A 703 5.43 -27.40 2.51
C GLN A 703 5.01 -26.02 2.99
N ILE A 704 5.62 -25.54 4.07
CA ILE A 704 5.43 -24.19 4.60
C ILE A 704 6.76 -23.44 4.56
N ILE A 705 6.73 -22.17 4.13
CA ILE A 705 7.90 -21.29 4.11
C ILE A 705 7.68 -20.11 5.06
N PHE A 706 8.62 -19.90 5.98
CA PHE A 706 8.69 -18.79 6.93
C PHE A 706 9.97 -17.97 6.67
N PRO A 707 9.97 -17.00 5.73
CA PRO A 707 11.14 -16.18 5.39
C PRO A 707 11.82 -15.49 6.58
N ALA A 708 13.13 -15.25 6.49
CA ALA A 708 13.87 -14.51 7.52
C ALA A 708 13.25 -13.16 7.88
N ALA A 709 12.67 -12.47 6.89
CA ALA A 709 12.05 -11.16 7.09
C ALA A 709 10.75 -11.17 7.91
N ILE A 710 10.04 -12.29 8.09
CA ILE A 710 8.85 -12.28 8.97
C ILE A 710 9.22 -12.26 10.46
N TRP A 711 10.45 -12.68 10.82
CA TRP A 711 10.94 -12.78 12.20
C TRP A 711 11.46 -11.44 12.75
N GLN A 712 10.63 -10.41 12.67
CA GLN A 712 10.89 -9.06 13.18
C GLN A 712 9.62 -8.41 13.75
N PRO A 713 9.72 -7.28 14.47
CA PRO A 713 8.53 -6.60 14.98
C PRO A 713 7.61 -6.11 13.85
N PRO A 714 6.27 -6.14 14.04
CA PRO A 714 5.58 -6.47 15.29
C PRO A 714 5.43 -7.98 15.55
N PHE A 715 5.72 -8.84 14.57
CA PHE A 715 5.49 -10.29 14.66
C PHE A 715 6.38 -10.99 15.70
N TYR A 716 7.67 -10.65 15.72
CA TYR A 716 8.64 -11.25 16.62
C TYR A 716 9.52 -10.22 17.32
N ARG A 717 9.72 -10.41 18.62
CA ARG A 717 10.64 -9.65 19.46
C ARG A 717 11.42 -10.60 20.37
N ASN A 718 12.74 -10.42 20.43
CA ASN A 718 13.60 -11.20 21.32
C ASN A 718 13.46 -10.77 22.79
N ASP A 719 13.01 -9.53 23.02
CA ASP A 719 12.88 -8.89 24.33
C ASP A 719 11.44 -8.85 24.86
N SER A 720 10.48 -9.49 24.16
CA SER A 720 9.07 -9.55 24.57
C SER A 720 8.78 -10.75 25.47
N HIS A 721 7.66 -10.69 26.20
CA HIS A 721 7.14 -11.87 26.87
C HIS A 721 6.77 -12.94 25.82
N PRO A 722 7.11 -14.22 25.99
CA PRO A 722 6.86 -15.27 24.99
C PRO A 722 5.41 -15.32 24.49
N VAL A 723 4.44 -15.11 25.39
CA VAL A 723 3.00 -15.02 25.04
C VAL A 723 2.70 -14.06 23.89
N GLN A 724 3.46 -12.96 23.77
CA GLN A 724 3.27 -11.96 22.73
C GLN A 724 3.73 -12.49 21.37
N ASN A 725 4.85 -13.21 21.35
CA ASN A 725 5.33 -13.85 20.13
C ASN A 725 4.39 -14.99 19.71
N PHE A 726 3.85 -15.78 20.65
CA PHE A 726 2.81 -16.78 20.35
C PHE A 726 1.52 -16.11 19.81
N GLY A 727 1.08 -15.00 20.42
CA GLY A 727 -0.08 -14.23 19.96
C GLY A 727 0.11 -13.46 18.67
N ALA A 728 1.35 -13.33 18.19
CA ALA A 728 1.72 -12.64 16.97
C ALA A 728 2.20 -13.64 15.90
N ILE A 729 3.51 -13.87 15.80
CA ILE A 729 4.08 -14.83 14.84
C ILE A 729 3.58 -16.27 15.05
N GLY A 730 3.23 -16.66 16.28
CA GLY A 730 2.67 -17.99 16.56
C GLY A 730 1.31 -18.22 15.88
N VAL A 731 0.44 -17.20 15.87
CA VAL A 731 -0.86 -17.27 15.16
C VAL A 731 -0.63 -17.42 13.66
N LEU A 732 0.32 -16.67 13.08
CA LEU A 732 0.68 -16.82 11.65
C LEU A 732 1.22 -18.23 11.35
N VAL A 733 2.10 -18.76 12.19
CA VAL A 733 2.61 -20.14 12.02
C VAL A 733 1.48 -21.16 12.10
N GLY A 734 0.58 -21.02 13.08
CA GLY A 734 -0.60 -21.88 13.20
C GLY A 734 -1.56 -21.74 12.01
N HIS A 735 -1.69 -20.54 11.44
CA HIS A 735 -2.50 -20.27 10.25
C HIS A 735 -1.99 -21.09 9.05
N GLU A 736 -0.68 -21.03 8.78
CA GLU A 736 -0.07 -21.79 7.67
C GLU A 736 -0.13 -23.31 7.88
N ILE A 737 -0.01 -23.79 9.11
CA ILE A 737 -0.22 -25.22 9.43
C ILE A 737 -1.68 -25.61 9.15
N THR A 738 -2.63 -24.74 9.50
CA THR A 738 -4.06 -24.96 9.30
C THR A 738 -4.45 -24.97 7.82
N HIS A 739 -3.76 -24.23 6.94
CA HIS A 739 -3.94 -24.35 5.49
C HIS A 739 -3.71 -25.78 4.97
N GLY A 740 -2.97 -26.63 5.68
CA GLY A 740 -2.90 -28.06 5.39
C GLY A 740 -4.26 -28.79 5.48
N PHE A 741 -5.23 -28.24 6.19
CA PHE A 741 -6.48 -28.90 6.57
C PHE A 741 -7.74 -28.06 6.32
N ASP A 742 -7.58 -26.87 5.74
CA ASP A 742 -8.69 -25.98 5.39
C ASP A 742 -9.55 -26.53 4.23
N SER A 743 -10.47 -25.71 3.72
CA SER A 743 -11.39 -26.09 2.63
C SER A 743 -10.68 -26.58 1.36
N ASN A 744 -9.48 -26.07 1.07
CA ASN A 744 -8.66 -26.42 -0.10
C ASN A 744 -7.59 -27.46 0.24
N GLY A 745 -6.83 -27.24 1.30
CA GLY A 745 -5.74 -28.10 1.75
C GLY A 745 -6.19 -29.52 2.07
N ARG A 746 -7.40 -29.70 2.61
CA ARG A 746 -7.96 -31.04 2.87
C ARG A 746 -8.08 -31.92 1.62
N LEU A 747 -8.06 -31.32 0.42
CA LEU A 747 -8.19 -32.04 -0.85
C LEU A 747 -6.87 -32.67 -1.32
N PHE A 748 -5.79 -32.46 -0.57
CA PHE A 748 -4.47 -33.00 -0.83
C PHE A 748 -4.04 -33.89 0.33
N ASP A 749 -3.44 -35.05 0.06
CA ASP A 749 -2.91 -35.96 1.08
C ASP A 749 -1.53 -35.49 1.59
N GLY A 750 -0.88 -36.31 2.44
CA GLY A 750 0.43 -35.99 3.01
C GLY A 750 1.58 -35.86 2.01
N GLU A 751 1.46 -36.48 0.84
CA GLU A 751 2.46 -36.36 -0.23
C GLU A 751 2.26 -35.07 -1.05
N GLY A 752 1.12 -34.40 -0.83
CA GLY A 752 0.64 -33.25 -1.59
C GLY A 752 -0.22 -33.63 -2.79
N LYS A 753 -0.61 -34.90 -2.94
CA LYS A 753 -1.40 -35.36 -4.08
C LYS A 753 -2.87 -35.07 -3.84
N GLN A 754 -3.54 -34.50 -4.84
CA GLN A 754 -4.96 -34.24 -4.78
C GLN A 754 -5.75 -35.56 -4.76
N ALA A 755 -6.33 -35.92 -3.60
CA ALA A 755 -7.01 -37.18 -3.38
C ALA A 755 -8.16 -37.00 -2.37
N ASN A 756 -9.21 -37.82 -2.49
CA ASN A 756 -10.20 -37.93 -1.42
C ASN A 756 -9.72 -38.97 -0.40
N TRP A 757 -9.25 -38.49 0.75
CA TRP A 757 -8.76 -39.32 1.86
C TRP A 757 -9.62 -39.21 3.12
N TRP A 758 -10.75 -38.50 3.03
CA TRP A 758 -11.74 -38.35 4.09
C TRP A 758 -12.89 -39.36 3.87
N THR A 759 -13.48 -39.86 4.95
CA THR A 759 -14.78 -40.54 4.84
C THR A 759 -15.88 -39.55 4.48
N ASN A 760 -17.01 -40.06 3.97
CA ASN A 760 -18.14 -39.20 3.63
C ASN A 760 -18.73 -38.53 4.88
N GLU A 761 -18.76 -39.26 6.00
CA GLU A 761 -19.26 -38.79 7.28
C GLU A 761 -18.44 -37.59 7.78
N THR A 762 -17.11 -37.73 7.82
CA THR A 762 -16.23 -36.64 8.28
C THR A 762 -16.21 -35.46 7.29
N ALA A 763 -16.34 -35.72 5.98
CA ALA A 763 -16.45 -34.65 4.99
C ALA A 763 -17.74 -33.83 5.13
N LEU A 764 -18.87 -34.47 5.45
CA LEU A 764 -20.14 -33.80 5.72
C LEU A 764 -20.09 -32.96 7.00
N GLU A 765 -19.44 -33.51 8.03
CA GLU A 765 -19.28 -32.85 9.33
C GLU A 765 -18.36 -31.62 9.24
N PHE A 766 -17.31 -31.70 8.40
CA PHE A 766 -16.48 -30.55 8.02
C PHE A 766 -17.28 -29.50 7.26
N ALA A 767 -18.05 -29.91 6.24
CA ALA A 767 -18.87 -29.00 5.45
C ALA A 767 -19.85 -28.21 6.34
N THR A 768 -20.46 -28.88 7.33
CA THR A 768 -21.39 -28.26 8.29
C THR A 768 -20.67 -27.22 9.17
N ARG A 769 -19.45 -27.49 9.64
CA ARG A 769 -18.62 -26.51 10.39
C ARG A 769 -18.19 -25.34 9.53
N ALA A 770 -17.74 -25.61 8.30
CA ALA A 770 -17.36 -24.58 7.35
C ALA A 770 -18.56 -23.67 7.02
N GLU A 771 -19.76 -24.23 6.86
CA GLU A 771 -21.00 -23.46 6.65
C GLU A 771 -21.28 -22.49 7.80
N CYS A 772 -21.11 -22.91 9.05
CA CYS A 772 -21.24 -22.02 10.20
C CYS A 772 -20.27 -20.82 10.13
N MET A 773 -19.01 -21.05 9.76
CA MET A 773 -18.04 -19.96 9.55
C MET A 773 -18.39 -19.09 8.35
N MET A 774 -18.85 -19.67 7.24
CA MET A 774 -19.31 -18.92 6.07
C MET A 774 -20.46 -17.98 6.43
N GLU A 775 -21.46 -18.47 7.19
CA GLU A 775 -22.59 -17.67 7.67
C GLU A 775 -22.13 -16.55 8.60
N GLN A 776 -21.25 -16.85 9.56
CA GLN A 776 -20.69 -15.88 10.48
C GLN A 776 -20.02 -14.72 9.73
N TYR A 777 -19.07 -15.03 8.86
CA TYR A 777 -18.32 -14.00 8.14
C TYR A 777 -19.19 -13.25 7.13
N SER A 778 -20.17 -13.92 6.52
CA SER A 778 -21.13 -13.26 5.61
C SER A 778 -22.04 -12.24 6.31
N SER A 779 -22.12 -12.28 7.65
CA SER A 779 -22.83 -11.28 8.44
C SER A 779 -22.03 -9.99 8.67
N PHE A 780 -20.71 -10.00 8.43
CA PHE A 780 -19.86 -8.84 8.65
C PHE A 780 -20.02 -7.81 7.53
N THR A 781 -20.37 -6.59 7.91
CA THR A 781 -20.52 -5.46 7.00
C THR A 781 -19.21 -4.71 6.85
N VAL A 782 -18.77 -4.59 5.60
CA VAL A 782 -17.67 -3.72 5.19
C VAL A 782 -18.16 -2.28 5.19
N THR A 783 -17.47 -1.42 5.94
CA THR A 783 -17.80 0.02 6.00
C THR A 783 -16.74 0.84 5.27
N GLY A 784 -17.18 1.87 4.56
CA GLY A 784 -16.30 2.84 3.92
C GLY A 784 -15.65 3.79 4.93
N SER A 785 -14.72 4.61 4.44
CA SER A 785 -13.98 5.60 5.25
C SER A 785 -14.87 6.60 6.01
N ASN A 786 -16.14 6.78 5.59
CA ASN A 786 -17.13 7.63 6.24
C ASN A 786 -18.14 6.85 7.12
N GLY A 787 -17.88 5.57 7.40
CA GLY A 787 -18.76 4.68 8.17
C GLY A 787 -19.99 4.18 7.41
N THR A 788 -20.11 4.46 6.11
CA THR A 788 -21.24 3.98 5.31
C THR A 788 -21.06 2.50 4.96
N PRO A 789 -22.07 1.64 5.19
CA PRO A 789 -22.07 0.26 4.68
C PRO A 789 -21.86 0.21 3.17
N ILE A 790 -20.91 -0.60 2.72
CA ILE A 790 -20.62 -0.80 1.30
C ILE A 790 -21.21 -2.13 0.84
N SER A 791 -20.81 -3.21 1.51
CA SER A 791 -21.16 -4.58 1.18
C SER A 791 -20.95 -5.48 2.40
N ASN A 792 -21.36 -6.73 2.33
CA ASN A 792 -20.96 -7.73 3.32
C ASN A 792 -19.75 -8.50 2.80
N VAL A 793 -18.93 -9.03 3.72
CA VAL A 793 -17.87 -9.97 3.39
C VAL A 793 -18.50 -11.18 2.69
N ASN A 794 -17.84 -11.69 1.64
CA ASN A 794 -18.25 -12.94 1.01
C ASN A 794 -17.64 -14.12 1.77
N GLY A 795 -18.39 -14.70 2.70
CA GLY A 795 -17.90 -15.78 3.56
C GLY A 795 -17.50 -17.04 2.79
N ASN A 796 -18.12 -17.32 1.64
CA ASN A 796 -17.72 -18.43 0.78
C ASN A 796 -16.37 -18.17 0.09
N LEU A 797 -16.11 -16.92 -0.31
CA LEU A 797 -14.81 -16.54 -0.89
C LEU A 797 -13.69 -16.61 0.15
N THR A 798 -13.95 -16.23 1.40
CA THR A 798 -12.92 -16.13 2.44
C THR A 798 -12.78 -17.38 3.32
N ILE A 799 -13.54 -18.44 3.07
CA ILE A 799 -13.65 -19.58 3.99
C ILE A 799 -12.31 -20.28 4.28
N SER A 800 -11.41 -20.40 3.29
CA SER A 800 -10.07 -21.00 3.47
C SER A 800 -9.28 -20.22 4.54
N GLU A 801 -9.21 -18.91 4.36
CA GLU A 801 -8.51 -17.97 5.26
C GLU A 801 -9.16 -17.91 6.64
N ASN A 802 -10.50 -17.88 6.70
CA ASN A 802 -11.22 -17.83 7.97
C ASN A 802 -10.97 -19.08 8.81
N ILE A 803 -10.93 -20.27 8.17
CA ILE A 803 -10.58 -21.53 8.86
C ILE A 803 -9.13 -21.46 9.35
N ALA A 804 -8.21 -20.98 8.51
CA ALA A 804 -6.80 -20.84 8.86
C ALA A 804 -6.56 -19.87 10.02
N ASP A 805 -7.22 -18.71 10.03
CA ASP A 805 -7.14 -17.72 11.11
C ASP A 805 -7.66 -18.28 12.45
N ASN A 806 -8.84 -18.90 12.44
CA ASN A 806 -9.43 -19.45 13.66
C ASN A 806 -8.64 -20.66 14.19
N GLY A 807 -8.17 -21.53 13.29
CA GLY A 807 -7.31 -22.66 13.65
C GLY A 807 -5.96 -22.19 14.20
N GLY A 808 -5.29 -21.29 13.49
CA GLY A 808 -4.01 -20.73 13.90
C GLY A 808 -4.06 -20.01 15.25
N LEU A 809 -5.15 -19.28 15.51
CA LEU A 809 -5.40 -18.66 16.81
C LEU A 809 -5.45 -19.69 17.94
N GLY A 810 -6.26 -20.73 17.79
CA GLY A 810 -6.42 -21.78 18.80
C GLY A 810 -5.13 -22.58 19.01
N LEU A 811 -4.45 -22.95 17.93
CA LEU A 811 -3.18 -23.67 17.96
C LEU A 811 -2.10 -22.88 18.71
N ALA A 812 -1.96 -21.59 18.42
CA ALA A 812 -0.94 -20.75 19.05
C ALA A 812 -1.21 -20.54 20.55
N PHE A 813 -2.47 -20.40 20.93
CA PHE A 813 -2.87 -20.27 22.34
C PHE A 813 -2.54 -21.53 23.13
N ASP A 814 -2.93 -22.71 22.62
CA ASP A 814 -2.66 -23.99 23.26
C ASP A 814 -1.15 -24.33 23.29
N ALA A 815 -0.44 -24.03 22.19
CA ALA A 815 1.01 -24.21 22.12
C ALA A 815 1.74 -23.36 23.17
N TYR A 816 1.31 -22.11 23.38
CA TYR A 816 1.87 -21.26 24.44
C TYR A 816 1.67 -21.88 25.83
N HIS A 817 0.47 -22.33 26.17
CA HIS A 817 0.22 -22.93 27.49
C HIS A 817 0.98 -24.24 27.70
N ALA A 818 1.09 -25.08 26.67
CA ALA A 818 1.89 -26.30 26.71
C ALA A 818 3.39 -25.98 26.90
N TRP A 819 3.89 -24.98 26.19
CA TRP A 819 5.26 -24.49 26.30
C TRP A 819 5.53 -23.90 27.70
N ALA A 820 4.65 -23.04 28.22
CA ALA A 820 4.79 -22.40 29.53
C ALA A 820 4.80 -23.41 30.68
N LYS A 821 3.95 -24.45 30.59
CA LYS A 821 3.93 -25.55 31.56
C LYS A 821 5.25 -26.33 31.61
N SER A 822 5.90 -26.49 30.45
CA SER A 822 7.12 -27.30 30.31
C SER A 822 8.39 -26.54 30.69
N ASN A 823 8.41 -25.22 30.49
CA ASN A 823 9.60 -24.38 30.71
C ASN A 823 9.57 -23.61 32.04
N GLY A 824 8.54 -23.86 32.86
CA GLY A 824 8.21 -23.00 33.98
C GLY A 824 7.53 -21.72 33.46
N SER A 825 6.45 -21.29 34.12
CA SER A 825 5.89 -19.95 33.90
C SER A 825 7.07 -18.97 33.95
N PHE A 826 7.29 -18.26 32.84
CA PHE A 826 8.22 -17.15 32.82
C PHE A 826 7.79 -16.25 33.97
N ASP A 827 8.70 -15.92 34.91
CA ASP A 827 8.36 -15.15 36.11
C ASP A 827 7.48 -13.97 35.73
N SER A 828 6.17 -14.09 35.99
CA SER A 828 5.18 -13.10 35.60
C SER A 828 5.32 -11.84 36.47
N HIS A 829 6.33 -11.79 37.35
CA HIS A 829 6.57 -10.73 38.32
C HIS A 829 5.32 -10.43 39.17
N GLY A 830 4.50 -11.45 39.42
CA GLY A 830 3.24 -11.34 40.18
C GLY A 830 2.01 -10.98 39.35
N VAL A 831 2.08 -11.03 38.01
CA VAL A 831 0.93 -10.90 37.12
C VAL A 831 0.18 -12.24 37.06
N ALA A 832 -1.14 -12.20 37.25
CA ALA A 832 -1.98 -13.39 37.19
C ALA A 832 -2.04 -13.97 35.77
N ASP A 833 -2.18 -15.29 35.63
CA ASP A 833 -2.13 -15.98 34.34
C ASP A 833 -3.17 -15.43 33.34
N ASP A 834 -4.34 -15.01 33.82
CA ASP A 834 -5.41 -14.39 33.01
C ASP A 834 -5.03 -13.00 32.46
N GLU A 835 -4.16 -12.26 33.13
CA GLU A 835 -3.61 -10.99 32.63
C GLU A 835 -2.52 -11.23 31.58
N VAL A 836 -1.77 -12.33 31.69
CA VAL A 836 -0.78 -12.75 30.68
C VAL A 836 -1.47 -13.18 29.38
N ASP A 837 -2.59 -13.90 29.49
CA ASP A 837 -3.39 -14.32 28.33
C ASP A 837 -3.96 -13.12 27.56
N LYS A 838 -4.28 -12.00 28.22
CA LYS A 838 -4.70 -10.78 27.51
C LYS A 838 -3.60 -10.23 26.60
N LEU A 839 -2.33 -10.37 26.99
CA LEU A 839 -1.20 -9.92 26.16
C LEU A 839 -1.10 -10.72 24.86
N PHE A 840 -1.54 -11.98 24.84
CA PHE A 840 -1.67 -12.78 23.62
C PHE A 840 -2.58 -12.07 22.60
N PHE A 841 -3.83 -11.80 23.00
CA PHE A 841 -4.85 -11.22 22.12
C PHE A 841 -4.56 -9.75 21.77
N ILE A 842 -3.91 -9.00 22.66
CA ILE A 842 -3.42 -7.64 22.36
C ILE A 842 -2.33 -7.70 21.29
N SER A 843 -1.39 -8.65 21.38
CA SER A 843 -0.31 -8.79 20.39
C SER A 843 -0.86 -9.20 19.02
N LEU A 844 -1.88 -10.06 19.00
CA LEU A 844 -2.63 -10.39 17.78
C LEU A 844 -3.28 -9.15 17.17
N GLY A 845 -4.05 -8.39 17.96
CA GLY A 845 -4.72 -7.18 17.51
C GLY A 845 -3.75 -6.12 16.97
N GLN A 846 -2.52 -6.06 17.50
CA GLN A 846 -1.47 -5.16 17.03
C GLN A 846 -0.83 -5.61 15.71
N CYS A 847 -0.66 -6.91 15.48
CA CYS A 847 -0.13 -7.45 14.24
C CYS A 847 -1.16 -7.43 13.12
N GLY A 848 -2.42 -7.61 13.48
CA GLY A 848 -3.54 -7.68 12.55
C GLY A 848 -3.86 -6.36 11.86
N ALA A 849 -3.22 -5.22 12.15
CA ALA A 849 -3.74 -3.88 11.94
C ALA A 849 -3.37 -3.11 10.63
N PRO A 850 -3.77 -3.51 9.40
CA PRO A 850 -3.86 -2.56 8.31
C PRO A 850 -5.22 -1.84 8.36
N ALA A 851 -5.19 -0.51 8.30
CA ALA A 851 -6.35 0.28 7.92
C ALA A 851 -6.35 0.50 6.40
N PHE A 852 -7.50 0.33 5.76
CA PHE A 852 -7.69 0.55 4.33
C PHE A 852 -8.46 1.86 4.09
N VAL A 853 -7.99 2.69 3.15
CA VAL A 853 -8.73 3.88 2.69
C VAL A 853 -9.51 3.49 1.45
N ILE A 854 -10.84 3.49 1.55
CA ILE A 854 -11.73 3.29 0.40
C ILE A 854 -12.15 4.68 -0.12
N ALA A 855 -11.79 5.00 -1.36
CA ALA A 855 -11.96 6.33 -1.95
C ALA A 855 -13.05 6.45 -3.06
N MET A 856 -13.89 5.45 -3.27
CA MET A 856 -14.98 5.51 -4.25
C MET A 856 -16.36 5.72 -3.58
N PRO A 857 -17.14 6.75 -3.97
CA PRO A 857 -18.50 6.93 -3.51
C PRO A 857 -19.50 6.28 -4.48
N SER A 858 -19.69 4.96 -4.40
CA SER A 858 -20.92 4.27 -4.85
C SER A 858 -20.88 2.79 -4.46
N SER A 859 -22.04 2.15 -4.50
CA SER A 859 -22.44 0.83 -3.96
C SER A 859 -21.71 -0.41 -4.49
N SER A 860 -20.49 -0.26 -4.99
CA SER A 860 -19.70 -1.35 -5.59
C SER A 860 -18.24 -1.25 -5.15
N CYS A 861 -17.97 -1.43 -3.85
CA CYS A 861 -16.60 -1.56 -3.36
C CYS A 861 -16.36 -2.98 -2.83
N TRP A 862 -15.33 -3.61 -3.39
CA TRP A 862 -14.83 -4.91 -2.96
C TRP A 862 -13.55 -4.73 -2.17
N LEU A 863 -13.54 -5.32 -0.98
CA LEU A 863 -12.31 -5.60 -0.25
C LEU A 863 -11.64 -6.80 -0.92
N THR A 864 -10.45 -6.58 -1.48
CA THR A 864 -9.45 -7.65 -1.59
C THR A 864 -9.08 -8.10 -0.19
N CYS A 865 -9.68 -9.19 0.29
CA CYS A 865 -9.04 -9.99 1.34
C CYS A 865 -7.71 -10.50 0.79
N THR A 866 -6.63 -10.26 1.52
CA THR A 866 -5.38 -11.04 1.48
C THR A 866 -4.87 -11.52 0.10
N ARG A 867 -4.73 -10.59 -0.87
CA ARG A 867 -3.71 -10.71 -1.96
C ARG A 867 -2.31 -10.28 -1.51
N LEU A 868 -2.02 -10.38 -0.20
CA LEU A 868 -0.77 -9.94 0.42
C LEU A 868 0.20 -11.09 0.74
N HIS A 869 -0.18 -12.33 0.48
CA HIS A 869 0.72 -13.48 0.61
C HIS A 869 1.64 -13.71 -0.60
N THR A 870 1.52 -12.94 -1.68
CA THR A 870 2.27 -13.24 -2.90
C THR A 870 2.76 -11.98 -3.61
N GLY A 871 3.97 -11.54 -3.26
CA GLY A 871 4.87 -10.82 -4.18
C GLY A 871 5.42 -11.72 -5.30
N VAL A 872 4.90 -12.94 -5.40
CA VAL A 872 5.11 -13.92 -6.46
C VAL A 872 3.80 -14.08 -7.21
N TRP A 873 3.86 -14.20 -8.52
CA TRP A 873 2.69 -14.33 -9.38
C TRP A 873 2.06 -15.73 -9.26
N THR A 874 1.57 -16.10 -8.07
CA THR A 874 0.91 -17.37 -7.80
C THR A 874 -0.49 -17.11 -7.26
N ALA A 875 -1.41 -16.82 -8.17
CA ALA A 875 -2.82 -17.12 -7.94
C ALA A 875 -3.00 -18.63 -8.21
N LEU A 876 -3.06 -19.42 -7.15
CA LEU A 876 -4.03 -20.52 -7.13
C LEU A 876 -5.41 -19.84 -7.04
N PRO A 877 -6.38 -20.34 -7.83
CA PRO A 877 -7.46 -19.59 -8.50
C PRO A 877 -8.06 -18.40 -7.74
#